data_AF-A0A9J5X947-F1
#
_entry.id   AF-A0A9J5X947-F1
#
_cell.length_a   1.000
_cell.length_b   1.000
_cell.length_c   1.000
_cell.angle_alpha   90.00
_cell.angle_beta   90.00
_cell.angle_gamma   90.00
#
_symmetry.space_group_name_H-M   'P 1'
#
loop_
_entity.id
_entity.type
_entity.pdbx_description
1 polymer ?
#
loop_
_entity_poly.entity_id
_entity_poly.type
_entity_poly.pdbx_seq_one_letter_code
_entity_poly.pdbx_strand_id
1 'polypeptide(L)'
;MPACKTWKEIFCRTSFIEQNFNESKSELLIQSGYVRHMKTKLIEIGKDLECESHDFYFGKLRVINPATKFCITIPGCPSRCQHGTCSAALVFDSSTEQYKVVHIVNYCFGFEIFNLSNDEENWKWERIDSYLWEGVNNQPFDVKFCWKKLVSINGRILHWYVNSSEYFVSMDVKEGKFSRTYLPQRDEVVNKTNNYALIQLDGFLSYITCDSEATMDVWILEDSHGQVWSKKHTIVAELTHYVCPSKSARPNERSMPEIGKLVAVGGARNGEVLILKHQKNSKQYLYDTKSKVMKMFNIYNMRNSESFWYMMSPNESKCYRSLLPDVLSNLPDHVIDVILMCLPCKDSARTSILSKKWRYNWCRRTELTLDKSHWITKNDLLYPTVKFKKIICQFLTLHEGPITKFTLDIVNLENSPEIDNFIYFLSRNGIQHLVLHLSFDNPYKLPSSVFTCSQLRHLSLHNCSIHHSSAFKGFNRLISLELCEVIISSELLESLIYHCPLLEQLVLVILENLDTIEINVPTLRTLDFTGYISSICLKNAPCLVKLSLEGRYMEVEDLDFAKVFESCSALEHLLFDFSNFEFYAEEGYEVPTRLPFDLNSVKRFNLPYIMLIESYKLSYAFCLIKSFPYLEYLEIQLYSEDEEDDRILECLELQRFSDVTFNHLREVKLKCFGGTMSEMQLIKLLLAKSPVLVRMLIDQWFLEHGSLDTRLKILNEVSHFLRASPKAEVVYLDLFET
;
A
#
# COMPACT_ATOMS: atom_id res chain seq x y z
N MET A 1 33.59 21.50 -3.16
CA MET A 1 34.21 21.18 -4.46
C MET A 1 33.23 20.32 -5.25
N PRO A 2 32.81 20.75 -6.45
CA PRO A 2 31.43 20.56 -6.86
C PRO A 2 31.24 19.84 -8.20
N ALA A 3 30.11 19.16 -8.33
CA ALA A 3 29.28 19.28 -9.54
C ALA A 3 27.82 19.45 -9.10
N CYS A 4 27.55 20.53 -8.36
CA CYS A 4 26.26 21.19 -8.45
C CYS A 4 26.11 21.65 -9.89
N LYS A 5 25.46 20.84 -10.72
CA LYS A 5 24.80 21.38 -11.91
C LYS A 5 23.52 22.05 -11.43
N THR A 6 23.60 23.37 -11.31
CA THR A 6 22.44 24.25 -11.12
C THR A 6 21.39 23.93 -12.19
N TRP A 7 20.11 23.96 -11.84
CA TRP A 7 18.96 23.65 -12.71
C TRP A 7 19.01 24.30 -14.12
N LYS A 8 19.66 25.48 -14.23
CA LYS A 8 19.96 26.17 -15.50
C LYS A 8 20.80 25.36 -16.51
N GLU A 9 21.66 24.43 -16.07
CA GLU A 9 22.48 23.61 -16.97
C GLU A 9 21.73 22.42 -17.58
N ILE A 10 20.64 21.97 -16.96
CA ILE A 10 19.75 20.93 -17.53
C ILE A 10 18.86 21.53 -18.63
N PHE A 11 18.51 22.81 -18.51
CA PHE A 11 17.62 23.54 -19.44
C PHE A 11 18.32 24.40 -20.51
N CYS A 12 19.65 24.40 -20.59
CA CYS A 12 20.39 25.21 -21.58
C CYS A 12 20.38 24.65 -23.02
N ARG A 13 19.40 23.82 -23.36
CA ARG A 13 19.04 23.58 -24.76
C ARG A 13 17.52 23.74 -24.86
N THR A 14 17.09 24.41 -25.91
CA THR A 14 15.75 24.33 -26.54
C THR A 14 15.21 22.90 -26.71
N SER A 15 15.98 21.88 -26.35
CA SER A 15 15.75 20.46 -26.56
C SER A 15 14.79 19.77 -25.59
N PHE A 16 14.44 20.31 -24.42
CA PHE A 16 13.45 19.59 -23.59
C PHE A 16 12.08 19.55 -24.26
N ILE A 17 11.64 20.71 -24.78
CA ILE A 17 10.35 20.85 -25.47
C ILE A 17 10.46 20.45 -26.94
N GLU A 18 11.55 20.77 -27.63
CA GLU A 18 11.74 20.30 -29.01
C GLU A 18 11.98 18.77 -29.11
N GLN A 19 12.75 18.13 -28.21
CA GLN A 19 12.99 16.66 -28.31
C GLN A 19 11.92 15.79 -27.66
N ASN A 20 11.22 16.26 -26.60
CA ASN A 20 10.23 15.41 -25.92
C ASN A 20 8.76 15.79 -26.23
N PHE A 21 8.50 16.98 -26.77
CA PHE A 21 7.14 17.45 -27.06
C PHE A 21 6.86 17.63 -28.55
N ASN A 22 7.88 17.84 -29.40
CA ASN A 22 7.71 17.86 -30.87
C ASN A 22 8.00 16.51 -31.56
N GLU A 23 8.85 15.62 -31.00
CA GLU A 23 9.29 14.40 -31.70
C GLU A 23 8.54 13.10 -31.34
N SER A 24 7.60 13.11 -30.41
CA SER A 24 6.71 11.96 -30.20
C SER A 24 5.36 12.37 -29.67
N LYS A 25 4.28 12.02 -30.40
CA LYS A 25 2.87 12.02 -29.94
C LYS A 25 2.64 10.99 -28.81
N SER A 26 3.53 10.92 -27.83
CA SER A 26 3.41 10.10 -26.64
C SER A 26 2.67 10.89 -25.58
N GLU A 27 1.45 10.46 -25.24
CA GLU A 27 0.60 11.08 -24.24
C GLU A 27 1.35 11.22 -22.90
N LEU A 28 1.49 12.47 -22.43
CA LEU A 28 2.08 12.78 -21.13
C LEU A 28 1.08 12.44 -20.02
N LEU A 29 1.57 11.92 -18.89
CA LEU A 29 0.75 11.46 -17.77
C LEU A 29 0.87 12.42 -16.57
N ILE A 30 -0.21 12.59 -15.80
CA ILE A 30 -0.18 13.32 -14.52
C ILE A 30 -0.42 12.40 -13.32
N GLN A 31 0.42 12.50 -12.29
CA GLN A 31 0.41 11.65 -11.09
C GLN A 31 0.42 12.48 -9.79
N SER A 32 -0.35 12.07 -8.78
CA SER A 32 -0.38 12.68 -7.43
C SER A 32 0.25 11.78 -6.35
N GLY A 33 0.69 12.39 -5.25
CA GLY A 33 1.54 11.76 -4.23
C GLY A 33 0.90 10.98 -3.07
N TYR A 34 -0.42 10.79 -3.01
CA TYR A 34 -1.04 10.23 -1.78
C TYR A 34 -1.43 8.76 -1.80
N VAL A 35 -1.60 8.06 -2.94
CA VAL A 35 -2.01 6.64 -2.90
C VAL A 35 -1.54 5.87 -4.13
N ARG A 36 -1.15 4.61 -3.90
CA ARG A 36 -0.90 3.52 -4.87
C ARG A 36 -1.95 3.35 -5.99
N HIS A 37 -3.10 4.05 -6.02
CA HIS A 37 -4.11 3.94 -7.07
C HIS A 37 -4.91 5.24 -7.30
N MET A 38 -4.32 6.25 -7.93
CA MET A 38 -5.06 7.07 -8.90
C MET A 38 -4.73 6.61 -10.31
N LYS A 39 -5.70 5.97 -10.97
CA LYS A 39 -5.67 5.76 -12.42
C LYS A 39 -6.24 7.00 -13.10
N THR A 40 -5.40 7.96 -13.43
CA THR A 40 -5.65 8.78 -14.62
C THR A 40 -5.49 7.85 -15.82
N LYS A 41 -6.62 7.23 -16.21
CA LYS A 41 -6.71 6.28 -17.32
C LYS A 41 -7.26 7.03 -18.54
N LEU A 42 -6.38 7.65 -19.30
CA LEU A 42 -6.53 7.79 -20.76
C LEU A 42 -5.56 6.73 -21.31
N ILE A 43 -6.02 5.53 -21.72
CA ILE A 43 -6.40 5.18 -23.11
C ILE A 43 -5.46 5.96 -24.05
N GLU A 44 -4.27 5.49 -24.43
CA GLU A 44 -3.95 4.19 -25.03
C GLU A 44 -2.43 3.88 -24.90
N ILE A 45 -2.08 2.59 -24.99
CA ILE A 45 -0.74 2.00 -24.88
C ILE A 45 -0.27 1.76 -23.44
N GLY A 46 -0.35 0.49 -23.04
CA GLY A 46 0.08 0.02 -21.74
C GLY A 46 1.59 0.06 -21.55
N LYS A 47 2.00 0.62 -20.42
CA LYS A 47 3.10 0.18 -19.56
C LYS A 47 2.82 0.74 -18.16
N ASP A 48 2.89 -0.12 -17.15
CA ASP A 48 3.10 0.34 -15.77
C ASP A 48 4.53 0.95 -15.78
N LEU A 49 4.60 2.27 -15.75
CA LEU A 49 5.85 3.01 -15.62
C LEU A 49 6.07 3.30 -14.13
N GLU A 50 6.78 2.40 -13.48
CA GLU A 50 7.44 2.72 -12.22
C GLU A 50 8.65 3.60 -12.55
N CYS A 51 8.53 4.89 -12.28
CA CYS A 51 9.68 5.77 -12.23
C CYS A 51 10.27 5.62 -10.82
N GLU A 52 11.41 4.94 -10.70
CA GLU A 52 12.18 4.88 -9.46
C GLU A 52 12.70 6.29 -9.13
N SER A 53 11.97 7.02 -8.30
CA SER A 53 12.51 8.18 -7.60
C SER A 53 12.12 8.03 -6.14
N HIS A 54 13.10 7.86 -5.26
CA HIS A 54 12.91 7.72 -3.82
C HIS A 54 12.45 9.02 -3.13
N ASP A 55 12.31 10.13 -3.89
CA ASP A 55 11.94 11.45 -3.37
C ASP A 55 10.55 11.92 -3.86
N PHE A 56 9.50 11.09 -3.74
CA PHE A 56 8.13 11.62 -3.93
C PHE A 56 7.57 12.21 -2.66
N TYR A 57 7.68 13.53 -2.54
CA TYR A 57 7.00 14.28 -1.49
C TYR A 57 5.47 14.21 -1.67
N PHE A 58 4.78 13.86 -0.59
CA PHE A 58 3.32 13.95 -0.48
C PHE A 58 2.81 15.35 -0.87
N GLY A 59 1.65 15.42 -1.52
CA GLY A 59 0.99 16.69 -1.85
C GLY A 59 1.51 17.42 -3.11
N LYS A 60 2.30 16.78 -3.98
CA LYS A 60 2.74 17.34 -5.28
C LYS A 60 2.20 16.57 -6.48
N LEU A 61 2.03 17.27 -7.61
CA LEU A 61 1.68 16.68 -8.91
C LEU A 61 2.94 16.50 -9.77
N ARG A 62 2.98 15.43 -10.56
CA ARG A 62 4.05 15.18 -11.54
C ARG A 62 3.52 14.97 -12.93
N VAL A 63 4.24 15.48 -13.93
CA VAL A 63 4.04 15.14 -15.34
C VAL A 63 5.11 14.16 -15.78
N ILE A 64 4.72 13.07 -16.44
CA ILE A 64 5.60 11.99 -16.86
C ILE A 64 5.48 11.79 -18.37
N ASN A 65 6.60 11.75 -19.07
CA ASN A 65 6.67 11.27 -20.45
C ASN A 65 6.93 9.75 -20.45
N PRO A 66 5.96 8.92 -20.88
CA PRO A 66 6.10 7.47 -20.83
C PRO A 66 7.07 6.90 -21.87
N ALA A 67 7.34 7.62 -22.96
CA ALA A 67 8.26 7.19 -24.00
C ALA A 67 9.73 7.39 -23.58
N THR A 68 10.02 8.52 -22.92
CA THR A 68 11.39 8.88 -22.52
C THR A 68 11.68 8.61 -21.05
N LYS A 69 10.66 8.22 -20.27
CA LYS A 69 10.68 8.07 -18.80
C LYS A 69 11.04 9.35 -18.06
N PHE A 70 11.01 10.50 -18.73
CA PHE A 70 11.29 11.78 -18.09
C PHE A 70 10.13 12.20 -17.21
N CYS A 71 10.43 12.83 -16.07
CA CYS A 71 9.42 13.26 -15.11
C CYS A 71 9.72 14.70 -14.63
N ILE A 72 8.68 15.53 -14.58
CA ILE A 72 8.70 16.87 -13.99
C ILE A 72 7.78 16.87 -12.77
N THR A 73 8.25 17.43 -11.66
CA THR A 73 7.41 17.71 -10.50
C THR A 73 6.94 19.16 -10.55
N ILE A 74 5.63 19.36 -10.55
CA ILE A 74 5.00 20.67 -10.56
C ILE A 74 5.12 21.28 -9.15
N PRO A 75 5.32 22.61 -9.01
CA PRO A 75 5.18 23.30 -7.73
C PRO A 75 3.86 22.96 -7.04
N GLY A 76 3.85 22.97 -5.70
CA GLY A 76 2.65 22.62 -4.92
C GLY A 76 1.43 23.45 -5.32
N CYS A 77 0.25 22.81 -5.36
CA CYS A 77 -1.03 23.49 -5.59
C CYS A 77 -1.21 24.62 -4.55
N PRO A 78 -1.70 25.82 -4.93
CA PRO A 78 -1.98 26.91 -3.99
C PRO A 78 -2.93 26.51 -2.87
N SER A 79 -3.86 25.59 -3.15
CA SER A 79 -4.75 24.96 -2.17
C SER A 79 -4.08 23.99 -1.18
N ARG A 80 -2.77 23.72 -1.29
CA ARG A 80 -1.98 22.82 -0.39
C ARG A 80 -2.64 21.46 -0.16
N CYS A 81 -3.26 20.96 -1.21
CA CYS A 81 -4.00 19.73 -1.29
C CYS A 81 -3.09 18.50 -1.10
N GLN A 82 -3.50 17.57 -0.23
CA GLN A 82 -2.83 16.28 -0.08
C GLN A 82 -3.08 15.35 -1.27
N HIS A 83 -4.02 15.69 -2.16
CA HIS A 83 -4.42 14.96 -3.36
C HIS A 83 -5.05 13.56 -3.18
N GLY A 84 -5.62 13.27 -2.00
CA GLY A 84 -6.35 12.01 -1.76
C GLY A 84 -7.71 11.93 -2.46
N THR A 85 -8.39 13.06 -2.67
CA THR A 85 -9.76 13.12 -3.21
C THR A 85 -9.97 14.19 -4.30
N CYS A 86 -8.90 14.85 -4.75
CA CYS A 86 -8.93 15.83 -5.84
C CYS A 86 -8.84 15.16 -7.23
N SER A 87 -9.08 15.92 -8.31
CA SER A 87 -8.87 15.45 -9.69
C SER A 87 -7.90 16.36 -10.42
N ALA A 88 -7.03 15.80 -11.27
CA ALA A 88 -6.12 16.57 -12.10
C ALA A 88 -6.09 16.06 -13.54
N ALA A 89 -5.92 16.97 -14.50
CA ALA A 89 -5.87 16.70 -15.92
C ALA A 89 -4.70 17.46 -16.56
N LEU A 90 -4.05 16.83 -17.54
CA LEU A 90 -3.08 17.50 -18.41
C LEU A 90 -3.71 17.69 -19.78
N VAL A 91 -3.63 18.90 -20.31
CA VAL A 91 -4.29 19.32 -21.54
C VAL A 91 -3.30 20.10 -22.40
N PHE A 92 -3.36 19.93 -23.72
CA PHE A 92 -2.59 20.75 -24.65
C PHE A 92 -3.49 21.82 -25.27
N ASP A 93 -3.22 23.08 -24.98
CA ASP A 93 -3.92 24.19 -25.59
C ASP A 93 -3.24 24.57 -26.90
N SER A 94 -3.84 24.15 -28.01
CA SER A 94 -3.33 24.42 -29.36
C SER A 94 -3.32 25.89 -29.76
N SER A 95 -4.06 26.76 -29.04
CA SER A 95 -4.08 28.21 -29.32
C SER A 95 -2.92 28.96 -28.67
N THR A 96 -2.43 28.46 -27.53
CA THR A 96 -1.28 29.02 -26.81
C THR A 96 -0.01 28.19 -26.98
N GLU A 97 -0.09 27.04 -27.66
CA GLU A 97 0.97 26.03 -27.83
C GLU A 97 1.58 25.56 -26.50
N GLN A 98 0.77 25.55 -25.42
CA GLN A 98 1.22 25.22 -24.07
C GLN A 98 0.43 24.07 -23.47
N TYR A 99 1.09 23.31 -22.60
CA TYR A 99 0.43 22.32 -21.77
C TYR A 99 -0.12 22.98 -20.51
N LYS A 100 -1.36 22.65 -20.16
CA LYS A 100 -2.06 23.14 -18.99
C LYS A 100 -2.41 21.99 -18.08
N VAL A 101 -2.09 22.14 -16.79
CA VAL A 101 -2.53 21.22 -15.75
C VAL A 101 -3.72 21.83 -15.05
N VAL A 102 -4.88 21.20 -15.21
CA VAL A 102 -6.13 21.60 -14.56
C VAL A 102 -6.30 20.75 -13.31
N HIS A 103 -6.30 21.40 -12.15
CA HIS A 103 -6.45 20.77 -10.84
C HIS A 103 -7.77 21.21 -10.17
N ILE A 104 -8.56 20.25 -9.70
CA ILE A 104 -9.87 20.47 -9.06
C ILE A 104 -9.85 19.99 -7.61
N VAL A 105 -10.16 20.91 -6.69
CA VAL A 105 -10.07 20.71 -5.24
C VAL A 105 -11.42 20.27 -4.66
N ASN A 106 -11.45 19.15 -3.94
CA ASN A 106 -12.68 18.50 -3.47
C ASN A 106 -13.49 19.31 -2.41
N TYR A 107 -12.91 20.36 -1.81
CA TYR A 107 -13.53 21.09 -0.69
C TYR A 107 -13.59 22.62 -0.87
N CYS A 108 -13.08 23.17 -1.98
CA CYS A 108 -12.96 24.62 -2.15
C CYS A 108 -13.71 25.22 -3.35
N PHE A 109 -14.56 24.43 -4.04
CA PHE A 109 -15.36 24.87 -5.21
C PHE A 109 -14.57 25.68 -6.26
N GLY A 110 -13.25 25.48 -6.34
CA GLY A 110 -12.35 26.22 -7.20
C GLY A 110 -11.42 25.26 -7.95
N PHE A 111 -10.92 25.73 -9.09
CA PHE A 111 -9.93 25.03 -9.90
C PHE A 111 -8.73 25.91 -10.13
N GLU A 112 -7.60 25.24 -10.29
CA GLU A 112 -6.30 25.86 -10.44
C GLU A 112 -5.71 25.37 -11.76
N ILE A 113 -5.26 26.29 -12.59
CA ILE A 113 -4.58 25.97 -13.84
C ILE A 113 -3.11 26.28 -13.68
N PHE A 114 -2.26 25.31 -13.99
CA PHE A 114 -0.82 25.51 -14.07
C PHE A 114 -0.38 25.43 -15.53
N ASN A 115 0.18 26.52 -16.05
CA ASN A 115 0.70 26.58 -17.41
C ASN A 115 2.15 26.06 -17.41
N LEU A 116 2.40 24.97 -18.13
CA LEU A 116 3.74 24.43 -18.37
C LEU A 116 4.37 25.19 -19.55
N SER A 117 5.20 26.18 -19.22
CA SER A 117 6.01 26.94 -20.18
C SER A 117 7.45 26.45 -20.25
N ASN A 118 8.14 26.79 -21.35
CA ASN A 118 9.57 26.52 -21.56
C ASN A 118 10.48 27.22 -20.55
N ASP A 119 9.98 28.29 -19.92
CA ASP A 119 10.69 29.09 -18.94
C ASP A 119 10.08 28.86 -17.54
N GLU A 120 10.90 28.36 -16.61
CA GLU A 120 10.51 28.08 -15.23
C GLU A 120 10.16 29.35 -14.44
N GLU A 121 10.66 30.53 -14.84
CA GLU A 121 10.31 31.80 -14.18
C GLU A 121 8.83 32.18 -14.42
N ASN A 122 8.20 31.58 -15.43
CA ASN A 122 6.79 31.76 -15.78
C ASN A 122 5.86 30.69 -15.19
N TRP A 123 6.39 29.72 -14.43
CA TRP A 123 5.59 28.69 -13.77
C TRP A 123 4.75 29.28 -12.65
N LYS A 124 3.46 29.47 -12.93
CA LYS A 124 2.51 30.06 -11.99
C LYS A 124 1.19 29.31 -12.05
N TRP A 125 0.65 29.08 -10.86
CA TRP A 125 -0.72 28.64 -10.71
C TRP A 125 -1.64 29.84 -10.87
N GLU A 126 -2.60 29.71 -11.77
CA GLU A 126 -3.72 30.63 -11.91
C GLU A 126 -4.93 30.01 -11.21
N ARG A 127 -5.41 30.69 -10.17
CA ARG A 127 -6.66 30.32 -9.50
C ARG A 127 -7.80 31.00 -10.22
N ILE A 128 -8.80 30.23 -10.64
CA ILE A 128 -9.99 30.79 -11.27
C ILE A 128 -11.12 30.78 -10.24
N ASP A 129 -11.53 31.98 -9.86
CA ASP A 129 -12.48 32.20 -8.78
C ASP A 129 -13.93 31.82 -9.14
N SER A 130 -14.70 31.52 -8.10
CA SER A 130 -16.05 30.96 -8.16
C SER A 130 -17.14 31.89 -8.73
N TYR A 131 -16.82 33.15 -9.07
CA TYR A 131 -17.78 34.12 -9.61
C TYR A 131 -17.86 34.18 -11.14
N LEU A 132 -16.94 33.52 -11.86
CA LEU A 132 -17.00 33.37 -13.33
C LEU A 132 -18.00 32.30 -13.80
N TRP A 133 -18.78 31.77 -12.86
CA TRP A 133 -19.78 30.73 -13.04
C TRP A 133 -21.08 31.48 -13.33
N GLU A 134 -21.31 31.84 -14.59
CA GLU A 134 -22.52 32.57 -15.00
C GLU A 134 -23.78 31.77 -14.63
N GLY A 135 -24.43 32.20 -13.54
CA GLY A 135 -25.79 31.81 -13.16
C GLY A 135 -25.90 31.06 -11.83
N VAL A 136 -26.64 31.68 -10.92
CA VAL A 136 -27.38 31.09 -9.78
C VAL A 136 -26.65 31.12 -8.42
N ASN A 137 -27.13 32.03 -7.57
CA ASN A 137 -26.95 32.00 -6.12
C ASN A 137 -27.58 30.72 -5.53
N ASN A 138 -26.88 30.06 -4.61
CA ASN A 138 -27.09 28.71 -4.05
C ASN A 138 -26.27 27.64 -4.78
N GLN A 139 -25.69 26.70 -4.01
CA GLN A 139 -24.68 25.71 -4.39
C GLN A 139 -24.67 25.34 -5.89
N PRO A 140 -23.52 25.41 -6.59
CA PRO A 140 -23.48 25.30 -8.05
C PRO A 140 -23.93 23.94 -8.60
N PHE A 141 -24.11 22.92 -7.75
CA PHE A 141 -24.63 21.59 -8.12
C PHE A 141 -25.29 20.92 -6.89
N ASP A 142 -26.52 20.43 -7.01
CA ASP A 142 -27.30 19.81 -5.92
C ASP A 142 -26.86 18.37 -5.55
N VAL A 143 -25.56 18.09 -5.40
CA VAL A 143 -25.10 16.70 -5.19
C VAL A 143 -23.77 16.55 -4.47
N LYS A 144 -23.65 15.47 -3.67
CA LYS A 144 -22.37 14.97 -3.14
C LYS A 144 -21.41 14.63 -4.29
N PHE A 145 -20.27 15.30 -4.36
CA PHE A 145 -19.26 15.06 -5.40
C PHE A 145 -18.48 13.77 -5.13
N CYS A 146 -18.54 12.84 -6.09
CA CYS A 146 -17.62 11.72 -6.18
C CYS A 146 -16.88 11.83 -7.52
N TRP A 147 -15.67 12.38 -7.52
CA TRP A 147 -14.87 12.52 -8.73
C TRP A 147 -14.53 11.14 -9.31
N LYS A 148 -15.09 10.82 -10.48
CA LYS A 148 -14.76 9.62 -11.27
C LYS A 148 -14.09 10.02 -12.60
N LYS A 149 -13.51 9.02 -13.28
CA LYS A 149 -12.70 9.08 -14.50
C LYS A 149 -13.01 10.25 -15.45
N LEU A 150 -12.04 11.13 -15.73
CA LEU A 150 -12.16 12.24 -16.69
C LEU A 150 -12.22 11.75 -18.15
N VAL A 151 -12.96 12.45 -19.02
CA VAL A 151 -12.87 12.33 -20.49
C VAL A 151 -12.40 13.66 -21.06
N SER A 152 -11.36 13.64 -21.89
CA SER A 152 -10.92 14.80 -22.67
C SER A 152 -11.39 14.63 -24.11
N ILE A 153 -11.85 15.71 -24.74
CA ILE A 153 -12.20 15.74 -26.16
C ILE A 153 -11.25 16.68 -26.87
N ASN A 154 -10.51 16.11 -27.82
CA ASN A 154 -9.56 16.83 -28.68
C ASN A 154 -8.56 17.70 -27.88
N GLY A 155 -8.29 17.35 -26.62
CA GLY A 155 -7.43 18.14 -25.75
C GLY A 155 -7.95 19.56 -25.47
N ARG A 156 -9.26 19.80 -25.60
CA ARG A 156 -9.85 21.14 -25.41
C ARG A 156 -10.92 21.18 -24.34
N ILE A 157 -11.82 20.19 -24.37
CA ILE A 157 -12.95 20.14 -23.45
C ILE A 157 -12.75 18.98 -22.49
N LEU A 158 -12.85 19.27 -21.20
CA LEU A 158 -12.76 18.30 -20.13
C LEU A 158 -14.13 18.00 -19.58
N HIS A 159 -14.46 16.70 -19.45
CA HIS A 159 -15.73 16.23 -18.93
C HIS A 159 -15.53 15.36 -17.69
N TRP A 160 -16.14 15.77 -16.57
CA TRP A 160 -16.11 15.05 -15.30
C TRP A 160 -17.43 14.38 -15.00
N TYR A 161 -17.34 13.14 -14.51
CA TYR A 161 -18.46 12.47 -13.89
C TYR A 161 -18.79 13.14 -12.56
N VAL A 162 -20.07 13.46 -12.38
CA VAL A 162 -20.65 13.88 -11.10
C VAL A 162 -21.79 12.96 -10.72
N ASN A 163 -22.14 12.95 -9.44
CA ASN A 163 -23.20 12.09 -8.89
C ASN A 163 -24.62 12.59 -9.20
N SER A 164 -24.83 13.35 -10.28
CA SER A 164 -26.16 13.82 -10.73
C SER A 164 -26.78 12.81 -11.67
N SER A 165 -28.07 12.48 -11.62
CA SER A 165 -28.75 11.62 -12.61
C SER A 165 -28.98 12.30 -13.97
N GLU A 166 -28.79 13.62 -14.08
CA GLU A 166 -29.29 14.41 -15.21
C GLU A 166 -28.18 15.02 -16.08
N TYR A 167 -26.97 15.22 -15.55
CA TYR A 167 -25.90 15.92 -16.25
C TYR A 167 -24.50 15.48 -15.80
N PHE A 168 -23.49 15.88 -16.58
CA PHE A 168 -22.08 15.90 -16.20
C PHE A 168 -21.53 17.33 -16.29
N VAL A 169 -20.32 17.54 -15.76
CA VAL A 169 -19.68 18.85 -15.75
C VAL A 169 -18.63 18.91 -16.85
N SER A 170 -18.66 19.99 -17.62
CA SER A 170 -17.76 20.23 -18.74
C SER A 170 -16.99 21.54 -18.54
N MET A 171 -15.75 21.59 -18.99
CA MET A 171 -14.93 22.81 -19.01
C MET A 171 -14.27 22.96 -20.38
N ASP A 172 -14.45 24.11 -21.03
CA ASP A 172 -13.59 24.50 -22.14
C ASP A 172 -12.32 25.14 -21.55
N VAL A 173 -11.17 24.49 -21.75
CA VAL A 173 -9.88 24.93 -21.20
C VAL A 173 -9.40 26.23 -21.82
N LYS A 174 -9.85 26.57 -23.03
CA LYS A 174 -9.52 27.82 -23.69
C LYS A 174 -10.27 29.00 -23.05
N GLU A 175 -11.57 28.82 -22.83
CA GLU A 175 -12.43 29.88 -22.30
C GLU A 175 -12.41 29.93 -20.76
N GLY A 176 -11.89 28.89 -20.09
CA GLY A 176 -11.90 28.77 -18.63
C GLY A 176 -13.30 28.65 -18.02
N LYS A 177 -14.32 28.40 -18.85
CA LYS A 177 -15.73 28.39 -18.46
C LYS A 177 -16.23 26.96 -18.23
N PHE A 178 -17.02 26.81 -17.17
CA PHE A 178 -17.71 25.57 -16.83
C PHE A 178 -19.14 25.59 -17.32
N SER A 179 -19.65 24.42 -17.69
CA SER A 179 -21.05 24.23 -18.03
C SER A 179 -21.56 22.87 -17.57
N ARG A 180 -22.86 22.80 -17.28
CA ARG A 180 -23.57 21.52 -17.12
C ARG A 180 -23.87 21.01 -18.52
N THR A 181 -23.50 19.78 -18.82
CA THR A 181 -23.93 19.10 -20.03
C THR A 181 -24.91 17.99 -19.67
N TYR A 182 -26.15 18.16 -20.10
CA TYR A 182 -27.26 17.27 -19.77
C TYR A 182 -27.20 15.97 -20.57
N LEU A 183 -27.65 14.89 -19.96
CA LEU A 183 -27.75 13.57 -20.59
C LEU A 183 -28.90 13.52 -21.61
N PRO A 184 -28.85 12.63 -22.61
CA PRO A 184 -29.86 12.53 -23.68
C PRO A 184 -31.25 12.11 -23.21
N GLN A 185 -31.37 11.33 -22.13
CA GLN A 185 -32.64 10.85 -21.57
C GLN A 185 -32.84 11.52 -20.20
N ARG A 186 -33.68 12.57 -20.15
CA ARG A 186 -33.89 13.38 -18.94
C ARG A 186 -34.97 12.83 -18.00
N ASP A 187 -35.91 12.03 -18.52
CA ASP A 187 -37.15 11.66 -17.81
C ASP A 187 -37.13 10.24 -17.19
N GLU A 188 -36.12 9.42 -17.51
CA GLU A 188 -35.95 8.11 -16.90
C GLU A 188 -34.89 8.21 -15.79
N VAL A 189 -35.20 7.67 -14.60
CA VAL A 189 -34.22 7.56 -13.51
C VAL A 189 -33.11 6.62 -13.98
N VAL A 190 -32.08 7.18 -14.62
CA VAL A 190 -30.89 6.43 -15.01
C VAL A 190 -30.29 5.88 -13.73
N ASN A 191 -30.40 4.58 -13.51
CA ASN A 191 -29.85 3.93 -12.32
C ASN A 191 -28.32 3.92 -12.46
N LYS A 192 -27.67 5.00 -12.01
CA LYS A 192 -26.24 5.28 -12.20
C LYS A 192 -25.30 4.29 -11.49
N THR A 193 -25.84 3.28 -10.84
CA THR A 193 -25.06 2.29 -10.08
C THR A 193 -24.44 1.20 -10.94
N ASN A 194 -24.90 0.91 -12.16
CA ASN A 194 -24.17 0.13 -13.18
C ASN A 194 -24.81 0.24 -14.58
N ASN A 195 -23.99 0.48 -15.62
CA ASN A 195 -24.27 0.34 -17.07
C ASN A 195 -24.31 1.61 -17.95
N TYR A 196 -23.43 2.59 -17.72
CA TYR A 196 -23.13 3.62 -18.72
C TYR A 196 -21.65 4.00 -18.79
N ALA A 197 -21.20 4.53 -19.93
CA ALA A 197 -19.84 5.01 -20.14
C ALA A 197 -19.82 6.33 -20.93
N LEU A 198 -18.89 7.22 -20.56
CA LEU A 198 -18.51 8.40 -21.33
C LEU A 198 -17.13 8.11 -21.91
N ILE A 199 -17.02 8.21 -23.23
CA ILE A 199 -15.76 8.04 -23.96
C ILE A 199 -15.70 9.03 -25.11
N GLN A 200 -14.49 9.31 -25.59
CA GLN A 200 -14.30 10.01 -26.85
C GLN A 200 -14.44 9.00 -27.99
N LEU A 201 -15.31 9.26 -28.97
CA LEU A 201 -15.38 8.54 -30.24
C LEU A 201 -15.34 9.55 -31.37
N ASP A 202 -14.43 9.32 -32.32
CA ASP A 202 -14.27 10.15 -33.52
C ASP A 202 -14.16 11.67 -33.23
N GLY A 203 -13.53 12.04 -32.11
CA GLY A 203 -13.40 13.45 -31.71
C GLY A 203 -14.64 14.07 -31.09
N PHE A 204 -15.69 13.30 -30.81
CA PHE A 204 -16.91 13.74 -30.14
C PHE A 204 -17.11 13.06 -28.79
N LEU A 205 -17.92 13.67 -27.92
CA LEU A 205 -18.33 13.05 -26.67
C LEU A 205 -19.36 11.97 -26.98
N SER A 206 -19.13 10.77 -26.48
CA SER A 206 -20.09 9.69 -26.62
C SER A 206 -20.57 9.20 -25.27
N TYR A 207 -21.88 9.06 -25.14
CA TYR A 207 -22.57 8.49 -24.00
C TYR A 207 -23.15 7.14 -24.40
N ILE A 208 -22.74 6.09 -23.70
CA ILE A 208 -23.13 4.72 -24.01
C ILE A 208 -23.96 4.19 -22.85
N THR A 209 -25.17 3.70 -23.13
CA THR A 209 -26.06 3.09 -22.13
C THR A 209 -26.31 1.62 -22.45
N CYS A 210 -26.48 0.79 -21.42
CA CYS A 210 -27.05 -0.55 -21.60
C CYS A 210 -28.42 -0.60 -20.94
N ASP A 211 -29.46 -0.47 -21.75
CA ASP A 211 -30.86 -0.36 -21.30
C ASP A 211 -31.47 -1.75 -21.00
N SER A 212 -30.83 -2.86 -21.43
CA SER A 212 -31.25 -4.24 -21.15
C SER A 212 -30.07 -5.22 -21.15
N GLU A 213 -30.28 -6.50 -20.78
CA GLU A 213 -29.25 -7.55 -20.91
C GLU A 213 -28.77 -7.76 -22.36
N ALA A 214 -29.54 -7.30 -23.35
CA ALA A 214 -29.35 -7.61 -24.77
C ALA A 214 -29.05 -6.39 -25.66
N THR A 215 -29.19 -5.15 -25.17
CA THR A 215 -29.04 -3.93 -25.99
C THR A 215 -28.11 -2.90 -25.36
N MET A 216 -27.30 -2.25 -26.20
CA MET A 216 -26.43 -1.12 -25.83
C MET A 216 -26.58 0.00 -26.85
N ASP A 217 -26.89 1.21 -26.40
CA ASP A 217 -27.06 2.40 -27.23
C ASP A 217 -25.83 3.30 -27.17
N VAL A 218 -25.48 3.87 -28.32
CA VAL A 218 -24.36 4.80 -28.47
C VAL A 218 -24.90 6.14 -28.92
N TRP A 219 -24.83 7.12 -28.03
CA TRP A 219 -25.22 8.50 -28.25
C TRP A 219 -23.99 9.36 -28.49
N ILE A 220 -24.02 10.24 -29.48
CA ILE A 220 -22.95 11.20 -29.76
C ILE A 220 -23.49 12.61 -29.55
N LEU A 221 -22.74 13.43 -28.82
CA LEU A 221 -22.99 14.86 -28.67
C LEU A 221 -22.49 15.57 -29.93
N GLU A 222 -23.41 15.95 -30.81
CA GLU A 222 -23.06 16.59 -32.10
C GLU A 222 -22.79 18.08 -31.95
N ASP A 223 -23.51 18.74 -31.03
CA ASP A 223 -23.32 20.15 -30.70
C ASP A 223 -23.19 20.30 -29.18
N SER A 224 -21.99 20.67 -28.72
CA SER A 224 -21.69 20.89 -27.31
C SER A 224 -22.35 22.15 -26.74
N HIS A 225 -22.64 23.15 -27.58
CA HIS A 225 -23.27 24.40 -27.15
C HIS A 225 -24.80 24.27 -27.08
N GLY A 226 -25.41 23.64 -28.09
CA GLY A 226 -26.84 23.30 -28.09
C GLY A 226 -27.21 22.07 -27.27
N GLN A 227 -26.21 21.32 -26.82
CA GLN A 227 -26.36 20.04 -26.09
C GLN A 227 -27.22 19.01 -26.83
N VAL A 228 -27.04 18.94 -28.14
CA VAL A 228 -27.83 18.07 -29.02
C VAL A 228 -27.17 16.70 -29.09
N TRP A 229 -27.88 15.71 -28.56
CA TRP A 229 -27.49 14.31 -28.64
C TRP A 229 -28.19 13.62 -29.79
N SER A 230 -27.44 12.82 -30.54
CA SER A 230 -27.97 11.92 -31.56
C SER A 230 -27.66 10.47 -31.21
N LYS A 231 -28.65 9.59 -31.31
CA LYS A 231 -28.43 8.15 -31.19
C LYS A 231 -27.85 7.63 -32.50
N LYS A 232 -26.58 7.24 -32.50
CA LYS A 232 -25.89 6.78 -33.72
C LYS A 232 -26.04 5.29 -33.95
N HIS A 233 -25.90 4.49 -32.89
CA HIS A 233 -25.91 3.03 -33.02
C HIS A 233 -26.66 2.37 -31.86
N THR A 234 -27.28 1.23 -32.14
CA THR A 234 -27.75 0.27 -31.13
C THR A 234 -27.10 -1.08 -31.43
N ILE A 235 -26.35 -1.58 -30.45
CA ILE A 235 -25.79 -2.92 -30.46
C ILE A 235 -26.86 -3.86 -29.89
N VAL A 236 -27.32 -4.80 -30.70
CA VAL A 236 -28.29 -5.83 -30.29
C VAL A 236 -27.59 -7.17 -30.30
N ALA A 237 -27.66 -7.88 -29.17
CA ALA A 237 -27.07 -9.20 -28.95
C ALA A 237 -27.39 -10.17 -30.10
N GLU A 238 -28.67 -10.33 -30.43
CA GLU A 238 -29.15 -11.28 -31.45
C GLU A 238 -28.63 -10.98 -32.87
N LEU A 239 -28.26 -9.73 -33.13
CA LEU A 239 -27.77 -9.27 -34.45
C LEU A 239 -26.25 -9.20 -34.53
N THR A 240 -25.54 -9.60 -33.46
CA THR A 240 -24.09 -9.51 -33.37
C THR A 240 -23.43 -10.81 -33.82
N HIS A 241 -22.56 -10.75 -34.83
CA HIS A 241 -21.80 -11.92 -35.26
C HIS A 241 -20.56 -12.09 -34.37
N TYR A 242 -20.58 -13.06 -33.45
CA TYR A 242 -19.48 -13.30 -32.52
C TYR A 242 -18.40 -14.25 -33.08
N VAL A 243 -17.14 -13.82 -33.05
CA VAL A 243 -15.98 -14.60 -33.51
C VAL A 243 -15.07 -14.96 -32.34
N CYS A 244 -14.98 -16.27 -32.05
CA CYS A 244 -14.12 -16.82 -31.01
C CYS A 244 -12.71 -17.12 -31.57
N PRO A 245 -11.61 -16.72 -30.89
CA PRO A 245 -10.25 -16.81 -31.43
C PRO A 245 -9.62 -18.22 -31.49
N SER A 246 -10.25 -19.30 -31.02
CA SER A 246 -9.67 -20.66 -31.06
C SER A 246 -10.71 -21.79 -31.18
N LYS A 247 -10.38 -22.87 -31.91
CA LYS A 247 -11.13 -24.15 -31.91
C LYS A 247 -11.05 -24.89 -30.57
N SER A 248 -10.04 -24.61 -29.75
CA SER A 248 -9.84 -25.19 -28.41
C SER A 248 -10.50 -24.38 -27.27
N ALA A 249 -11.28 -23.35 -27.60
CA ALA A 249 -11.94 -22.50 -26.61
C ALA A 249 -12.96 -23.29 -25.78
N ARG A 250 -13.02 -23.00 -24.46
CA ARG A 250 -13.98 -23.64 -23.52
C ARG A 250 -15.41 -23.33 -23.98
N PRO A 251 -16.42 -24.17 -23.63
CA PRO A 251 -17.82 -23.95 -24.05
C PRO A 251 -18.33 -22.51 -23.78
N ASN A 252 -18.01 -21.96 -22.61
CA ASN A 252 -18.41 -20.61 -22.17
C ASN A 252 -17.67 -19.45 -22.90
N GLU A 253 -16.66 -19.75 -23.72
CA GLU A 253 -15.96 -18.76 -24.57
C GLU A 253 -16.48 -18.76 -26.00
N ARG A 254 -17.27 -19.78 -26.36
CA ARG A 254 -17.93 -19.91 -27.67
C ARG A 254 -19.27 -19.18 -27.70
N SER A 255 -19.89 -18.96 -26.54
CA SER A 255 -21.07 -18.12 -26.40
C SER A 255 -20.69 -16.63 -26.37
N MET A 256 -21.52 -15.80 -27.00
CA MET A 256 -21.42 -14.35 -26.95
C MET A 256 -21.56 -13.85 -25.50
N PRO A 257 -20.83 -12.79 -25.09
CA PRO A 257 -21.00 -12.20 -23.77
C PRO A 257 -22.39 -11.58 -23.60
N GLU A 258 -22.90 -11.59 -22.36
CA GLU A 258 -24.07 -10.80 -21.98
C GLU A 258 -23.75 -9.31 -22.14
N ILE A 259 -24.46 -8.62 -23.04
CA ILE A 259 -24.20 -7.22 -23.38
C ILE A 259 -24.41 -6.31 -22.17
N GLY A 260 -25.41 -6.61 -21.34
CA GLY A 260 -25.67 -5.88 -20.09
C GLY A 260 -24.53 -5.94 -19.05
N LYS A 261 -23.54 -6.83 -19.24
CA LYS A 261 -22.34 -6.92 -18.39
C LYS A 261 -21.10 -6.33 -19.06
N LEU A 262 -21.22 -5.68 -20.21
CA LEU A 262 -20.13 -5.01 -20.92
C LEU A 262 -20.15 -3.50 -20.66
N VAL A 263 -18.98 -2.90 -20.55
CA VAL A 263 -18.79 -1.46 -20.44
C VAL A 263 -17.79 -1.02 -21.51
N ALA A 264 -18.13 0.04 -22.24
CA ALA A 264 -17.24 0.64 -23.21
C ALA A 264 -16.07 1.35 -22.51
N VAL A 265 -14.85 1.09 -22.99
CA VAL A 265 -13.63 1.63 -22.40
C VAL A 265 -12.82 2.49 -23.37
N GLY A 266 -13.18 2.53 -24.65
CA GLY A 266 -12.56 3.35 -25.68
C GLY A 266 -13.08 3.01 -27.08
N GLY A 267 -12.62 3.76 -28.07
CA GLY A 267 -12.85 3.48 -29.49
C GLY A 267 -11.56 3.52 -30.29
N ALA A 268 -11.52 2.77 -31.38
CA ALA A 268 -10.41 2.69 -32.33
C ALA A 268 -10.93 2.90 -33.76
N ARG A 269 -10.00 3.11 -34.71
CA ARG A 269 -10.32 3.37 -36.13
C ARG A 269 -11.37 4.48 -36.30
N ASN A 270 -11.12 5.66 -35.72
CA ASN A 270 -12.03 6.81 -35.80
C ASN A 270 -13.48 6.47 -35.39
N GLY A 271 -13.64 5.72 -34.29
CA GLY A 271 -14.96 5.33 -33.77
C GLY A 271 -15.64 4.17 -34.50
N GLU A 272 -15.03 3.60 -35.55
CA GLU A 272 -15.57 2.42 -36.24
C GLU A 272 -15.48 1.13 -35.40
N VAL A 273 -14.58 1.09 -34.42
CA VAL A 273 -14.43 -0.05 -33.51
C VAL A 273 -14.59 0.39 -32.07
N LEU A 274 -15.52 -0.23 -31.35
CA LEU A 274 -15.70 -0.06 -29.92
C LEU A 274 -14.90 -1.11 -29.15
N ILE A 275 -14.20 -0.65 -28.11
CA ILE A 275 -13.49 -1.53 -27.17
C ILE A 275 -14.38 -1.69 -25.94
N LEU A 276 -14.84 -2.92 -25.71
CA LEU A 276 -15.72 -3.27 -24.62
C LEU A 276 -14.98 -4.16 -23.61
N LYS A 277 -15.22 -3.94 -22.33
CA LYS A 277 -14.70 -4.77 -21.24
C LYS A 277 -15.86 -5.33 -20.44
N HIS A 278 -15.76 -6.61 -20.06
CA HIS A 278 -16.71 -7.19 -19.12
C HIS A 278 -16.54 -6.59 -17.71
N GLN A 279 -17.64 -6.30 -17.02
CA GLN A 279 -17.62 -5.67 -15.70
C GLN A 279 -16.99 -6.57 -14.64
N LYS A 280 -17.36 -7.86 -14.61
CA LYS A 280 -16.90 -8.82 -13.58
C LYS A 280 -15.62 -9.60 -13.92
N ASN A 281 -15.12 -9.54 -15.16
CA ASN A 281 -13.96 -10.36 -15.57
C ASN A 281 -13.02 -9.56 -16.48
N SER A 282 -11.82 -10.09 -16.70
CA SER A 282 -10.76 -9.39 -17.45
C SER A 282 -10.92 -9.45 -18.97
N LYS A 283 -12.00 -10.05 -19.50
CA LYS A 283 -12.19 -10.23 -20.94
C LYS A 283 -12.49 -8.91 -21.65
N GLN A 284 -11.95 -8.78 -22.86
CA GLN A 284 -12.14 -7.62 -23.72
C GLN A 284 -12.63 -8.06 -25.09
N TYR A 285 -13.44 -7.19 -25.68
CA TYR A 285 -14.11 -7.42 -26.94
C TYR A 285 -13.94 -6.20 -27.83
N LEU A 286 -13.71 -6.44 -29.12
CA LEU A 286 -13.79 -5.43 -30.15
C LEU A 286 -15.13 -5.60 -30.85
N TYR A 287 -15.89 -4.52 -30.96
CA TYR A 287 -17.12 -4.49 -31.73
C TYR A 287 -16.95 -3.53 -32.90
N ASP A 288 -17.02 -4.05 -34.12
CA ASP A 288 -16.96 -3.25 -35.33
C ASP A 288 -18.38 -2.78 -35.68
N THR A 289 -18.60 -1.46 -35.67
CA THR A 289 -19.92 -0.85 -35.81
C THR A 289 -20.48 -0.97 -37.23
N LYS A 290 -19.62 -1.15 -38.24
CA LYS A 290 -20.01 -1.30 -39.65
C LYS A 290 -20.40 -2.72 -39.99
N SER A 291 -19.54 -3.68 -39.63
CA SER A 291 -19.74 -5.10 -39.91
C SER A 291 -20.62 -5.81 -38.86
N LYS A 292 -20.88 -5.16 -37.72
CA LYS A 292 -21.61 -5.71 -36.57
C LYS A 292 -20.96 -6.98 -36.01
N VAL A 293 -19.65 -7.13 -36.22
CA VAL A 293 -18.86 -8.28 -35.75
C VAL A 293 -18.29 -7.96 -34.38
N MET A 294 -18.47 -8.90 -33.45
CA MET A 294 -17.80 -8.86 -32.14
C MET A 294 -16.70 -9.91 -32.08
N LYS A 295 -15.49 -9.50 -31.68
CA LYS A 295 -14.34 -10.38 -31.54
C LYS A 295 -13.77 -10.30 -30.14
N MET A 296 -13.64 -11.46 -29.48
CA MET A 296 -12.93 -11.54 -28.21
C MET A 296 -11.41 -11.54 -28.44
N PHE A 297 -10.67 -10.78 -27.64
CA PHE A 297 -9.20 -10.79 -27.68
C PHE A 297 -8.61 -10.77 -26.26
N ASN A 298 -7.44 -11.41 -26.09
CA ASN A 298 -6.77 -11.55 -24.80
C ASN A 298 -5.39 -10.89 -24.87
N ILE A 299 -5.18 -9.84 -24.09
CA ILE A 299 -3.97 -8.98 -24.13
C ILE A 299 -2.69 -9.73 -23.70
N TYR A 300 -2.80 -10.93 -23.13
CA TYR A 300 -1.69 -11.64 -22.51
C TYR A 300 -0.72 -12.29 -23.50
N ASN A 301 -1.08 -12.34 -24.77
CA ASN A 301 -0.18 -12.80 -25.84
C ASN A 301 0.67 -11.66 -26.46
N MET A 302 0.62 -10.43 -25.95
CA MET A 302 1.40 -9.29 -26.47
C MET A 302 2.79 -9.13 -25.83
N ARG A 303 3.56 -10.21 -25.67
CA ARG A 303 4.99 -10.12 -25.24
C ARG A 303 6.00 -10.06 -26.39
N ASN A 304 5.55 -10.18 -27.64
CA ASN A 304 6.39 -9.95 -28.81
C ASN A 304 5.96 -8.65 -29.49
N SER A 305 6.67 -7.56 -29.20
CA SER A 305 6.44 -6.23 -29.80
C SER A 305 6.79 -6.12 -31.29
N GLU A 306 7.12 -7.22 -31.96
CA GLU A 306 7.33 -7.23 -33.41
C GLU A 306 6.02 -7.50 -34.19
N SER A 307 5.04 -8.21 -33.63
CA SER A 307 3.82 -8.58 -34.37
C SER A 307 2.77 -7.48 -34.48
N PHE A 308 2.93 -6.36 -33.76
CA PHE A 308 2.03 -5.20 -33.87
C PHE A 308 2.38 -4.30 -35.06
N TRP A 309 3.65 -4.21 -35.44
CA TRP A 309 4.10 -3.44 -36.61
C TRP A 309 3.84 -4.14 -37.95
N TYR A 310 3.84 -5.48 -37.96
CA TYR A 310 3.54 -6.28 -39.16
C TYR A 310 2.07 -6.25 -39.61
N MET A 311 1.15 -5.77 -38.76
CA MET A 311 -0.26 -5.60 -39.12
C MET A 311 -0.61 -4.17 -39.57
N MET A 312 0.37 -3.24 -39.59
CA MET A 312 0.13 -1.81 -39.74
C MET A 312 0.87 -1.10 -40.89
N SER A 313 1.50 -1.78 -41.86
CA SER A 313 1.90 -1.15 -43.14
C SER A 313 2.19 -2.15 -44.27
N PRO A 314 2.00 -1.76 -45.55
CA PRO A 314 2.28 -2.61 -46.69
C PRO A 314 3.74 -2.48 -47.16
N ASN A 315 4.36 -3.64 -47.44
CA ASN A 315 5.58 -3.89 -48.20
C ASN A 315 6.99 -3.58 -47.64
N GLU A 316 7.82 -4.63 -47.77
CA GLU A 316 9.27 -4.69 -48.09
C GLU A 316 10.37 -4.94 -47.02
N SER A 317 10.92 -6.16 -47.14
CA SER A 317 12.34 -6.61 -47.17
C SER A 317 13.25 -6.60 -45.92
N LYS A 318 13.97 -7.72 -45.77
CA LYS A 318 14.83 -8.12 -44.63
C LYS A 318 16.25 -7.55 -44.73
N CYS A 319 16.87 -7.23 -43.58
CA CYS A 319 18.33 -7.19 -43.42
C CYS A 319 18.76 -7.79 -42.07
N TYR A 320 19.69 -8.75 -42.09
CA TYR A 320 20.33 -9.35 -40.92
C TYR A 320 21.55 -8.52 -40.48
N ARG A 321 21.70 -8.25 -39.17
CA ARG A 321 22.98 -7.80 -38.56
C ARG A 321 23.47 -8.85 -37.56
N SER A 322 24.76 -9.16 -37.62
CA SER A 322 25.50 -10.09 -36.75
C SER A 322 25.65 -9.56 -35.32
N LEU A 323 25.40 -10.41 -34.31
CA LEU A 323 25.52 -10.12 -32.88
C LEU A 323 26.97 -10.19 -32.36
N LEU A 324 27.31 -9.35 -31.37
CA LEU A 324 28.59 -9.31 -30.64
C LEU A 324 28.90 -10.61 -29.86
N PRO A 325 30.18 -10.91 -29.54
CA PRO A 325 30.59 -12.12 -28.81
C PRO A 325 30.01 -12.19 -27.38
N ASP A 326 29.58 -13.38 -26.96
CA ASP A 326 29.02 -13.66 -25.63
C ASP A 326 30.12 -13.71 -24.55
N VAL A 327 30.36 -12.57 -23.91
CA VAL A 327 31.37 -12.42 -22.83
C VAL A 327 30.91 -13.07 -21.52
N LEU A 328 29.61 -13.04 -21.23
CA LEU A 328 29.04 -13.52 -19.97
C LEU A 328 29.15 -15.05 -19.85
N SER A 329 28.97 -15.78 -20.95
CA SER A 329 29.16 -17.23 -20.98
C SER A 329 30.60 -17.68 -20.72
N ASN A 330 31.60 -16.81 -20.77
CA ASN A 330 33.01 -17.19 -20.54
C ASN A 330 33.46 -17.04 -19.08
N LEU A 331 32.60 -16.57 -18.18
CA LEU A 331 32.91 -16.45 -16.76
C LEU A 331 32.98 -17.83 -16.07
N PRO A 332 33.79 -17.98 -15.01
CA PRO A 332 33.79 -19.18 -14.16
C PRO A 332 32.45 -19.40 -13.46
N ASP A 333 32.10 -20.65 -13.19
CA ASP A 333 30.80 -21.02 -12.59
C ASP A 333 30.51 -20.30 -11.27
N HIS A 334 31.50 -20.21 -10.36
CA HIS A 334 31.32 -19.51 -9.09
C HIS A 334 30.97 -18.02 -9.26
N VAL A 335 31.47 -17.36 -10.30
CA VAL A 335 31.14 -15.95 -10.60
C VAL A 335 29.73 -15.86 -11.15
N ILE A 336 29.35 -16.78 -12.04
CA ILE A 336 27.99 -16.87 -12.56
C ILE A 336 27.00 -17.10 -11.41
N ASP A 337 27.31 -17.99 -10.47
CA ASP A 337 26.44 -18.30 -9.35
C ASP A 337 26.25 -17.07 -8.44
N VAL A 338 27.30 -16.29 -8.18
CA VAL A 338 27.21 -14.99 -7.47
C VAL A 338 26.35 -13.98 -8.24
N ILE A 339 26.57 -13.83 -9.55
CA ILE A 339 25.76 -12.94 -10.39
C ILE A 339 24.29 -13.34 -10.30
N LEU A 340 24.00 -14.63 -10.43
CA LEU A 340 22.64 -15.13 -10.33
C LEU A 340 22.08 -14.85 -8.94
N MET A 341 22.79 -15.12 -7.85
CA MET A 341 22.33 -14.85 -6.48
C MET A 341 21.94 -13.38 -6.25
N CYS A 342 22.60 -12.43 -6.91
CA CYS A 342 22.23 -11.01 -6.86
C CYS A 342 20.95 -10.65 -7.64
N LEU A 343 20.45 -11.55 -8.48
CA LEU A 343 19.20 -11.36 -9.23
C LEU A 343 18.00 -11.96 -8.47
N PRO A 344 16.80 -11.34 -8.57
CA PRO A 344 15.55 -11.97 -8.15
C PRO A 344 15.38 -13.35 -8.77
N CYS A 345 14.77 -14.30 -8.05
CA CYS A 345 14.66 -15.69 -8.49
C CYS A 345 14.11 -15.83 -9.91
N LYS A 346 13.08 -15.07 -10.25
CA LYS A 346 12.47 -15.08 -11.59
C LYS A 346 13.38 -14.54 -12.67
N ASP A 347 14.16 -13.50 -12.41
CA ASP A 347 15.08 -12.94 -13.40
C ASP A 347 16.31 -13.84 -13.58
N SER A 348 16.77 -14.46 -12.50
CA SER A 348 17.76 -15.54 -12.57
C SER A 348 17.26 -16.70 -13.42
N ALA A 349 16.02 -17.16 -13.24
CA ALA A 349 15.45 -18.20 -14.11
C ALA A 349 15.31 -17.73 -15.57
N ARG A 350 15.04 -16.45 -15.81
CA ARG A 350 14.94 -15.87 -17.16
C ARG A 350 16.27 -15.85 -17.91
N THR A 351 17.42 -15.88 -17.22
CA THR A 351 18.71 -15.99 -17.92
C THR A 351 18.82 -17.29 -18.72
N SER A 352 18.00 -18.30 -18.43
CA SER A 352 17.95 -19.57 -19.17
C SER A 352 17.68 -19.42 -20.68
N ILE A 353 17.12 -18.29 -21.11
CA ILE A 353 16.84 -18.02 -22.53
C ILE A 353 18.01 -17.38 -23.27
N LEU A 354 19.05 -16.92 -22.55
CA LEU A 354 20.16 -16.17 -23.13
C LEU A 354 21.04 -17.05 -24.03
N SER A 355 21.34 -18.27 -23.59
CA SER A 355 22.08 -19.24 -24.40
C SER A 355 21.90 -20.66 -23.86
N LYS A 356 22.34 -21.66 -24.62
CA LYS A 356 22.35 -23.07 -24.17
C LYS A 356 23.17 -23.26 -22.88
N LYS A 357 24.22 -22.46 -22.67
CA LYS A 357 25.08 -22.53 -21.47
C LYS A 357 24.36 -21.97 -20.24
N TRP A 358 23.54 -20.92 -20.40
CA TRP A 358 22.81 -20.30 -19.30
C TRP A 358 21.54 -21.05 -18.88
N ARG A 359 21.10 -22.03 -19.68
CA ARG A 359 19.81 -22.73 -19.52
C ARG A 359 19.58 -23.31 -18.12
N TYR A 360 20.63 -23.80 -17.47
CA TYR A 360 20.55 -24.52 -16.19
C TYR A 360 21.34 -23.88 -15.04
N ASN A 361 22.03 -22.75 -15.27
CA ASN A 361 22.87 -22.15 -14.22
C ASN A 361 22.05 -21.71 -13.00
N TRP A 362 20.82 -21.25 -13.21
CA TRP A 362 19.89 -20.88 -12.13
C TRP A 362 19.49 -22.07 -11.25
N CYS A 363 19.69 -23.31 -11.71
CA CYS A 363 19.39 -24.51 -10.92
C CYS A 363 20.40 -24.76 -9.80
N ARG A 364 21.55 -24.06 -9.76
CA ARG A 364 22.57 -24.16 -8.69
C ARG A 364 22.36 -23.18 -7.53
N ARG A 365 21.28 -22.38 -7.58
CA ARG A 365 20.97 -21.39 -6.56
C ARG A 365 20.69 -22.04 -5.20
N THR A 366 21.33 -21.52 -4.17
CA THR A 366 21.13 -21.93 -2.77
C THR A 366 20.00 -21.16 -2.08
N GLU A 367 19.54 -20.06 -2.67
CA GLU A 367 18.49 -19.19 -2.14
C GLU A 367 17.31 -19.09 -3.11
N LEU A 368 16.12 -19.42 -2.59
CA LEU A 368 14.89 -19.47 -3.35
C LEU A 368 13.77 -18.72 -2.62
N THR A 369 13.25 -17.67 -3.25
CA THR A 369 12.09 -16.91 -2.78
C THR A 369 10.96 -17.07 -3.78
N LEU A 370 9.84 -17.61 -3.32
CA LEU A 370 8.60 -17.78 -4.08
C LEU A 370 7.50 -16.95 -3.43
N ASP A 371 7.41 -15.69 -3.84
CA ASP A 371 6.30 -14.82 -3.46
C ASP A 371 5.23 -14.72 -4.56
N LYS A 372 4.09 -14.10 -4.21
CA LYS A 372 2.98 -13.78 -5.12
C LYS A 372 3.38 -13.01 -6.38
N SER A 373 4.39 -12.14 -6.34
CA SER A 373 4.79 -11.31 -7.49
C SER A 373 5.27 -12.14 -8.68
N HIS A 374 5.75 -13.36 -8.43
CA HIS A 374 6.11 -14.28 -9.51
C HIS A 374 4.89 -14.84 -10.26
N TRP A 375 3.68 -14.73 -9.70
CA TRP A 375 2.49 -15.50 -10.08
C TRP A 375 1.29 -14.64 -10.43
N ILE A 376 1.19 -13.43 -9.86
CA ILE A 376 0.13 -12.48 -10.14
C ILE A 376 0.42 -11.80 -11.47
N THR A 377 -0.29 -12.24 -12.50
CA THR A 377 -0.59 -11.40 -13.66
C THR A 377 -2.12 -11.29 -13.76
N LYS A 378 -2.67 -10.10 -14.08
CA LYS A 378 -4.14 -9.80 -13.99
C LYS A 378 -5.08 -10.74 -14.81
N ASN A 379 -4.58 -11.74 -15.56
CA ASN A 379 -5.35 -12.72 -16.34
C ASN A 379 -4.96 -14.19 -16.07
N ASP A 380 -4.37 -14.51 -14.92
CA ASP A 380 -4.11 -15.90 -14.59
C ASP A 380 -5.39 -16.65 -14.23
N LEU A 381 -5.79 -17.57 -15.13
CA LEU A 381 -6.92 -18.48 -14.97
C LEU A 381 -6.59 -19.70 -14.08
N LEU A 382 -5.30 -19.90 -13.78
CA LEU A 382 -4.83 -21.00 -12.95
C LEU A 382 -4.70 -20.52 -11.51
N TYR A 383 -5.32 -21.28 -10.61
CA TYR A 383 -5.14 -21.10 -9.17
C TYR A 383 -3.64 -21.13 -8.83
N PRO A 384 -3.14 -20.28 -7.91
CA PRO A 384 -1.72 -20.25 -7.53
C PRO A 384 -1.15 -21.67 -7.35
N THR A 385 -1.84 -22.52 -6.60
CA THR A 385 -1.45 -23.92 -6.36
C THR A 385 -1.05 -24.70 -7.62
N VAL A 386 -1.75 -24.54 -8.75
CA VAL A 386 -1.41 -25.27 -9.99
C VAL A 386 -0.06 -24.82 -10.57
N LYS A 387 0.21 -23.52 -10.51
CA LYS A 387 1.48 -22.95 -10.96
C LYS A 387 2.61 -23.35 -10.01
N PHE A 388 2.35 -23.33 -8.70
CA PHE A 388 3.29 -23.79 -7.69
C PHE A 388 3.78 -25.18 -8.02
N LYS A 389 2.83 -26.12 -8.17
CA LYS A 389 3.10 -27.52 -8.44
C LYS A 389 3.98 -27.66 -9.67
N LYS A 390 3.68 -26.92 -10.74
CA LYS A 390 4.50 -26.96 -11.96
C LYS A 390 5.93 -26.45 -11.74
N ILE A 391 6.09 -25.33 -11.03
CA ILE A 391 7.40 -24.73 -10.73
C ILE A 391 8.21 -25.66 -9.83
N ILE A 392 7.61 -26.15 -8.73
CA ILE A 392 8.27 -27.03 -7.78
C ILE A 392 8.61 -28.38 -8.40
N CYS A 393 7.73 -28.99 -9.18
CA CYS A 393 8.07 -30.23 -9.87
C CYS A 393 9.26 -30.03 -10.82
N GLN A 394 9.27 -28.95 -11.61
CA GLN A 394 10.41 -28.66 -12.49
C GLN A 394 11.68 -28.38 -11.68
N PHE A 395 11.56 -27.65 -10.59
CA PHE A 395 12.67 -27.31 -9.73
C PHE A 395 13.25 -28.56 -9.06
N LEU A 396 12.43 -29.40 -8.43
CA LEU A 396 12.84 -30.68 -7.83
C LEU A 396 13.53 -31.61 -8.83
N THR A 397 13.18 -31.55 -10.12
CA THR A 397 13.83 -32.36 -11.17
C THR A 397 15.16 -31.81 -11.66
N LEU A 398 15.39 -30.49 -11.53
CA LEU A 398 16.52 -29.80 -12.17
C LEU A 398 17.54 -29.25 -11.17
N HIS A 399 17.14 -29.03 -9.92
CA HIS A 399 17.98 -28.38 -8.92
C HIS A 399 19.15 -29.28 -8.52
N GLU A 400 20.34 -28.68 -8.50
CA GLU A 400 21.58 -29.32 -8.10
C GLU A 400 22.22 -28.53 -6.95
N GLY A 401 22.47 -29.19 -5.82
CA GLY A 401 23.12 -28.59 -4.66
C GLY A 401 22.20 -28.38 -3.45
N PRO A 402 22.71 -27.76 -2.37
CA PRO A 402 21.94 -27.48 -1.17
C PRO A 402 21.08 -26.23 -1.32
N ILE A 403 19.96 -26.19 -0.58
CA ILE A 403 19.14 -24.98 -0.43
C ILE A 403 19.28 -24.51 1.00
N THR A 404 19.96 -23.38 1.19
CA THR A 404 20.25 -22.81 2.51
C THR A 404 19.18 -21.82 2.96
N LYS A 405 18.45 -21.20 2.02
CA LYS A 405 17.35 -20.27 2.32
C LYS A 405 16.17 -20.50 1.39
N PHE A 406 15.00 -20.71 1.99
CA PHE A 406 13.75 -20.85 1.27
C PHE A 406 12.67 -19.97 1.90
N THR A 407 11.99 -19.20 1.05
CA THR A 407 10.83 -18.40 1.44
C THR A 407 9.68 -18.70 0.50
N LEU A 408 8.54 -19.09 1.08
CA LEU A 408 7.27 -19.28 0.40
C LEU A 408 6.27 -18.28 0.97
N ASP A 409 5.88 -17.27 0.19
CA ASP A 409 4.92 -16.24 0.59
C ASP A 409 3.82 -16.11 -0.46
N ILE A 410 2.80 -16.96 -0.31
CA ILE A 410 1.70 -17.05 -1.26
C ILE A 410 0.39 -17.22 -0.49
N VAL A 411 -0.19 -16.09 -0.08
CA VAL A 411 -1.59 -16.05 0.38
C VAL A 411 -2.48 -16.57 -0.76
N ASN A 412 -3.30 -17.58 -0.47
CA ASN A 412 -4.11 -18.40 -1.39
C ASN A 412 -3.40 -19.63 -1.99
N LEU A 413 -2.31 -20.12 -1.40
CA LEU A 413 -1.80 -21.45 -1.71
C LEU A 413 -2.60 -22.50 -0.95
N GLU A 414 -3.24 -23.43 -1.68
CA GLU A 414 -3.94 -24.56 -1.07
C GLU A 414 -2.94 -25.61 -0.56
N ASN A 415 -3.27 -26.23 0.57
CA ASN A 415 -2.55 -27.37 1.12
C ASN A 415 -2.42 -28.46 0.05
N SER A 416 -1.20 -28.90 -0.25
CA SER A 416 -0.98 -29.90 -1.29
C SER A 416 0.24 -30.77 -0.99
N PRO A 417 0.22 -32.08 -1.34
CA PRO A 417 1.33 -33.00 -1.10
C PRO A 417 2.66 -32.55 -1.73
N GLU A 418 2.60 -31.71 -2.76
CA GLU A 418 3.79 -31.14 -3.40
C GLU A 418 4.54 -30.18 -2.49
N ILE A 419 3.84 -29.45 -1.60
CA ILE A 419 4.48 -28.64 -0.55
C ILE A 419 5.20 -29.58 0.43
N ASP A 420 4.52 -30.64 0.89
CA ASP A 420 5.06 -31.60 1.85
C ASP A 420 6.32 -32.28 1.31
N ASN A 421 6.27 -32.73 0.06
CA ASN A 421 7.40 -33.34 -0.65
C ASN A 421 8.56 -32.36 -0.80
N PHE A 422 8.26 -31.08 -1.07
CA PHE A 422 9.29 -30.06 -1.17
C PHE A 422 9.94 -29.77 0.18
N ILE A 423 9.16 -29.65 1.25
CA ILE A 423 9.68 -29.49 2.61
C ILE A 423 10.53 -30.70 3.02
N TYR A 424 10.10 -31.92 2.69
CA TYR A 424 10.90 -33.13 2.87
C TYR A 424 12.22 -33.10 2.07
N PHE A 425 12.21 -32.53 0.86
CA PHE A 425 13.44 -32.28 0.11
C PHE A 425 14.34 -31.28 0.85
N LEU A 426 13.80 -30.14 1.32
CA LEU A 426 14.57 -29.12 2.03
C LEU A 426 15.21 -29.65 3.32
N SER A 427 14.49 -30.48 4.08
CA SER A 427 14.99 -31.01 5.34
C SER A 427 16.23 -31.89 5.19
N ARG A 428 16.44 -32.47 3.99
CA ARG A 428 17.62 -33.28 3.65
C ARG A 428 18.75 -32.49 2.98
N ASN A 429 18.52 -31.21 2.65
CA ASN A 429 19.45 -30.40 1.84
C ASN A 429 20.05 -29.20 2.60
N GLY A 430 20.16 -29.29 3.92
CA GLY A 430 20.94 -28.35 4.72
C GLY A 430 20.30 -26.96 4.87
N ILE A 431 18.97 -26.88 4.85
CA ILE A 431 18.21 -25.64 5.04
C ILE A 431 18.59 -24.93 6.34
N GLN A 432 18.87 -23.63 6.24
CA GLN A 432 19.23 -22.77 7.38
C GLN A 432 18.16 -21.72 7.66
N HIS A 433 17.44 -21.27 6.64
CA HIS A 433 16.37 -20.28 6.77
C HIS A 433 15.12 -20.79 6.06
N LEU A 434 14.04 -21.01 6.80
CA LEU A 434 12.78 -21.49 6.27
C LEU A 434 11.66 -20.51 6.65
N VAL A 435 11.03 -19.91 5.65
CA VAL A 435 9.87 -19.02 5.80
C VAL A 435 8.70 -19.61 5.05
N LEU A 436 7.61 -19.91 5.75
CA LEU A 436 6.36 -20.44 5.19
C LEU A 436 5.20 -19.53 5.57
N HIS A 437 4.79 -18.67 4.64
CA HIS A 437 3.63 -17.79 4.76
C HIS A 437 2.52 -18.26 3.80
N LEU A 438 1.50 -18.91 4.39
CA LEU A 438 0.48 -19.66 3.67
C LEU A 438 -0.91 -19.03 3.82
N SER A 439 -1.90 -19.53 3.07
CA SER A 439 -3.26 -18.95 2.99
C SER A 439 -3.97 -18.90 4.34
N PHE A 440 -4.77 -17.87 4.59
CA PHE A 440 -5.57 -17.69 5.81
C PHE A 440 -6.74 -18.67 5.96
N ASP A 441 -7.27 -19.23 4.86
CA ASP A 441 -8.54 -19.97 4.88
C ASP A 441 -8.47 -21.30 5.67
N ASN A 442 -7.32 -21.98 5.65
CA ASN A 442 -7.12 -23.24 6.36
C ASN A 442 -5.66 -23.38 6.81
N PRO A 443 -5.39 -23.54 8.12
CA PRO A 443 -4.04 -23.76 8.63
C PRO A 443 -3.33 -24.92 7.93
N TYR A 444 -2.12 -24.69 7.44
CA TYR A 444 -1.33 -25.72 6.79
C TYR A 444 -0.77 -26.70 7.81
N LYS A 445 -1.11 -28.00 7.66
CA LYS A 445 -0.56 -29.05 8.52
C LYS A 445 0.93 -29.21 8.25
N LEU A 446 1.75 -28.75 9.19
CA LEU A 446 3.19 -28.75 9.03
C LEU A 446 3.71 -30.20 9.01
N PRO A 447 4.44 -30.63 7.97
CA PRO A 447 4.94 -32.00 7.90
C PRO A 447 6.05 -32.23 8.93
N SER A 448 6.12 -33.45 9.47
CA SER A 448 7.08 -33.80 10.52
C SER A 448 8.55 -33.68 10.08
N SER A 449 8.80 -33.65 8.77
CA SER A 449 10.13 -33.44 8.17
C SER A 449 10.75 -32.09 8.52
N VAL A 450 9.96 -31.06 8.87
CA VAL A 450 10.50 -29.77 9.33
C VAL A 450 11.32 -29.94 10.60
N PHE A 451 10.87 -30.82 11.50
CA PHE A 451 11.53 -31.11 12.78
C PHE A 451 12.84 -31.90 12.62
N THR A 452 13.19 -32.34 11.40
CA THR A 452 14.49 -32.99 11.12
C THR A 452 15.54 -32.04 10.53
N CYS A 453 15.20 -30.75 10.34
CA CYS A 453 16.10 -29.71 9.83
C CYS A 453 17.19 -29.31 10.86
N SER A 454 18.26 -30.09 10.97
CA SER A 454 19.33 -29.88 11.96
C SER A 454 20.19 -28.61 11.78
N GLN A 455 20.13 -27.99 10.60
CA GLN A 455 20.94 -26.80 10.24
C GLN A 455 20.15 -25.49 10.37
N LEU A 456 18.89 -25.57 10.79
CA LEU A 456 17.97 -24.44 10.85
C LEU A 456 18.45 -23.39 11.85
N ARG A 457 18.55 -22.14 11.37
CA ARG A 457 18.92 -20.94 12.12
C ARG A 457 17.75 -19.98 12.26
N HIS A 458 16.89 -19.91 11.24
CA HIS A 458 15.71 -19.04 11.23
C HIS A 458 14.50 -19.84 10.73
N LEU A 459 13.42 -19.83 11.51
CA LEU A 459 12.15 -20.47 11.18
C LEU A 459 11.03 -19.44 11.35
N SER A 460 10.30 -19.16 10.27
CA SER A 460 9.11 -18.31 10.28
C SER A 460 7.94 -19.08 9.70
N LEU A 461 6.89 -19.26 10.49
CA LEU A 461 5.69 -19.99 10.14
C LEU A 461 4.48 -19.08 10.32
N HIS A 462 3.68 -18.94 9.27
CA HIS A 462 2.46 -18.14 9.30
C HIS A 462 1.26 -18.97 8.82
N ASN A 463 0.22 -19.02 9.65
CA ASN A 463 -0.97 -19.84 9.50
C ASN A 463 -0.70 -21.35 9.29
N CYS A 464 0.11 -21.93 10.19
CA CYS A 464 0.44 -23.36 10.20
C CYS A 464 -0.22 -24.07 11.38
N SER A 465 -0.49 -25.38 11.26
CA SER A 465 -0.86 -26.24 12.38
C SER A 465 0.30 -27.17 12.71
N ILE A 466 0.77 -27.10 13.96
CA ILE A 466 1.85 -27.93 14.49
C ILE A 466 1.24 -29.01 15.37
N HIS A 467 1.56 -30.27 15.05
CA HIS A 467 1.17 -31.43 15.84
C HIS A 467 2.38 -32.09 16.50
N HIS A 468 2.12 -32.89 17.53
CA HIS A 468 3.16 -33.60 18.27
C HIS A 468 4.01 -34.48 17.34
N SER A 469 5.33 -34.23 17.32
CA SER A 469 6.28 -35.01 16.55
C SER A 469 7.26 -35.70 17.49
N SER A 470 7.13 -37.03 17.63
CA SER A 470 8.08 -37.86 18.39
C SER A 470 9.49 -37.88 17.77
N ALA A 471 9.64 -37.38 16.54
CA ALA A 471 10.92 -37.27 15.84
C ALA A 471 11.69 -35.99 16.19
N PHE A 472 11.08 -35.03 16.88
CA PHE A 472 11.72 -33.76 17.21
C PHE A 472 12.82 -33.97 18.27
N LYS A 473 14.06 -33.64 17.89
CA LYS A 473 15.25 -33.72 18.77
C LYS A 473 15.79 -32.35 19.16
N GLY A 474 15.06 -31.28 18.86
CA GLY A 474 15.50 -29.91 19.03
C GLY A 474 16.14 -29.27 17.80
N PHE A 475 16.03 -27.94 17.72
CA PHE A 475 16.74 -27.14 16.73
C PHE A 475 17.99 -26.51 17.36
N ASN A 476 19.07 -27.29 17.41
CA ASN A 476 20.31 -26.92 18.09
C ASN A 476 21.04 -25.68 17.54
N ARG A 477 20.64 -25.17 16.37
CA ARG A 477 21.24 -24.02 15.69
C ARG A 477 20.27 -22.85 15.52
N LEU A 478 19.04 -22.97 16.03
CA LEU A 478 18.01 -21.95 15.83
C LEU A 478 18.32 -20.71 16.66
N ILE A 479 18.35 -19.58 15.98
CA ILE A 479 18.62 -18.25 16.53
C ILE A 479 17.32 -17.43 16.57
N SER A 480 16.45 -17.61 15.58
CA SER A 480 15.20 -16.87 15.44
C SER A 480 14.04 -17.81 15.13
N LEU A 481 12.97 -17.66 15.89
CA LEU A 481 11.72 -18.36 15.74
C LEU A 481 10.57 -17.37 15.66
N GLU A 482 9.79 -17.44 14.60
CA GLU A 482 8.58 -16.64 14.40
C GLU A 482 7.41 -17.57 14.12
N LEU A 483 6.39 -17.50 14.99
CA LEU A 483 5.16 -18.27 14.88
C LEU A 483 3.99 -17.30 14.87
N CYS A 484 3.39 -17.11 13.70
CA CYS A 484 2.29 -16.17 13.49
C CYS A 484 1.02 -16.89 13.11
N GLU A 485 -0.05 -16.71 13.89
CA GLU A 485 -1.35 -17.38 13.68
C GLU A 485 -1.19 -18.92 13.58
N VAL A 486 -0.28 -19.48 14.37
CA VAL A 486 0.02 -20.93 14.37
C VAL A 486 -0.87 -21.64 15.39
N ILE A 487 -1.53 -22.72 14.97
CA ILE A 487 -2.26 -23.62 15.86
C ILE A 487 -1.28 -24.62 16.48
N ILE A 488 -1.01 -24.46 17.77
CA ILE A 488 -0.09 -25.28 18.58
C ILE A 488 -0.59 -25.32 20.04
N SER A 489 -0.44 -26.44 20.74
CA SER A 489 -0.73 -26.50 22.19
C SER A 489 0.41 -25.86 23.01
N SER A 490 0.09 -25.33 24.19
CA SER A 490 1.06 -24.76 25.14
C SER A 490 2.22 -25.72 25.42
N GLU A 491 1.95 -26.97 25.77
CA GLU A 491 2.95 -28.02 26.03
C GLU A 491 3.93 -28.23 24.86
N LEU A 492 3.43 -28.19 23.62
CA LEU A 492 4.26 -28.36 22.42
C LEU A 492 5.09 -27.12 22.13
N LEU A 493 4.53 -25.93 22.34
CA LEU A 493 5.23 -24.67 22.17
C LEU A 493 6.40 -24.55 23.15
N GLU A 494 6.15 -24.85 24.43
CA GLU A 494 7.16 -24.86 25.48
C GLU A 494 8.27 -25.87 25.17
N SER A 495 7.90 -27.10 24.78
CA SER A 495 8.86 -28.12 24.37
C SER A 495 9.67 -27.68 23.15
N LEU A 496 9.05 -27.05 22.15
CA LEU A 496 9.72 -26.56 20.95
C LEU A 496 10.77 -25.51 21.29
N ILE A 497 10.40 -24.54 22.12
CA ILE A 497 11.26 -23.45 22.56
C ILE A 497 12.40 -23.97 23.45
N TYR A 498 12.09 -24.86 24.39
CA TYR A 498 13.07 -25.44 25.32
C TYR A 498 14.21 -26.19 24.60
N HIS A 499 13.90 -26.88 23.49
CA HIS A 499 14.89 -27.59 22.70
C HIS A 499 15.61 -26.72 21.65
N CYS A 500 15.63 -25.39 21.83
CA CYS A 500 16.34 -24.41 20.99
C CYS A 500 17.38 -23.62 21.81
N PRO A 501 18.57 -24.18 22.11
CA PRO A 501 19.51 -23.59 23.08
C PRO A 501 20.16 -22.28 22.63
N LEU A 502 20.16 -21.96 21.34
CA LEU A 502 20.77 -20.74 20.78
C LEU A 502 19.73 -19.65 20.43
N LEU A 503 18.48 -19.81 20.86
CA LEU A 503 17.38 -18.93 20.48
C LEU A 503 17.58 -17.53 21.10
N GLU A 504 17.79 -16.53 20.25
CA GLU A 504 17.95 -15.12 20.67
C GLU A 504 16.73 -14.27 20.33
N GLN A 505 15.91 -14.68 19.36
CA GLN A 505 14.74 -13.93 18.90
C GLN A 505 13.51 -14.82 18.84
N LEU A 506 12.43 -14.39 19.49
CA LEU A 506 11.16 -15.08 19.50
C LEU A 506 10.03 -14.11 19.15
N VAL A 507 9.25 -14.45 18.14
CA VAL A 507 8.03 -13.72 17.75
C VAL A 507 6.86 -14.69 17.82
N LEU A 508 5.85 -14.35 18.60
CA LEU A 508 4.66 -15.15 18.84
C LEU A 508 3.41 -14.30 18.60
N VAL A 509 2.65 -14.60 17.56
CA VAL A 509 1.32 -14.02 17.33
C VAL A 509 0.30 -15.13 17.50
N ILE A 510 -0.32 -15.19 18.68
CA ILE A 510 -1.24 -16.26 19.09
C ILE A 510 -2.62 -15.65 19.26
N LEU A 511 -3.57 -16.07 18.41
CA LEU A 511 -4.93 -15.52 18.41
C LEU A 511 -5.92 -16.30 19.28
N GLU A 512 -5.57 -17.56 19.60
CA GLU A 512 -6.37 -18.42 20.45
C GLU A 512 -6.00 -18.19 21.92
N ASN A 513 -6.98 -18.32 22.81
CA ASN A 513 -6.72 -18.29 24.24
C ASN A 513 -6.07 -19.63 24.64
N LEU A 514 -4.75 -19.62 24.84
CA LEU A 514 -4.00 -20.77 25.33
C LEU A 514 -3.90 -20.70 26.86
N ASP A 515 -3.69 -21.87 27.48
CA ASP A 515 -3.21 -21.94 28.86
C ASP A 515 -1.87 -21.17 29.01
N THR A 516 -1.41 -21.01 30.25
CA THR A 516 -0.13 -20.33 30.55
C THR A 516 1.03 -20.93 29.74
N ILE A 517 1.71 -20.08 28.98
CA ILE A 517 2.89 -20.33 28.16
C ILE A 517 4.13 -19.92 28.97
N GLU A 518 4.92 -20.90 29.37
CA GLU A 518 6.14 -20.68 30.14
C GLU A 518 7.36 -20.52 29.23
N ILE A 519 7.95 -19.33 29.20
CA ILE A 519 9.17 -19.05 28.44
C ILE A 519 10.38 -19.22 29.35
N ASN A 520 11.11 -20.31 29.12
CA ASN A 520 12.38 -20.65 29.77
C ASN A 520 13.51 -20.68 28.73
N VAL A 521 13.99 -19.49 28.34
CA VAL A 521 15.01 -19.32 27.30
C VAL A 521 16.07 -18.33 27.78
N PRO A 522 17.15 -18.81 28.41
CA PRO A 522 18.14 -17.92 29.03
C PRO A 522 18.94 -17.08 28.03
N THR A 523 18.99 -17.50 26.76
CA THR A 523 19.68 -16.84 25.65
C THR A 523 18.83 -15.80 24.92
N LEU A 524 17.54 -15.69 25.26
CA LEU A 524 16.59 -14.82 24.56
C LEU A 524 16.98 -13.34 24.74
N ARG A 525 17.05 -12.60 23.63
CA ARG A 525 17.37 -11.16 23.59
C ARG A 525 16.19 -10.31 23.18
N THR A 526 15.32 -10.81 22.30
CA THR A 526 14.12 -10.11 21.83
C THR A 526 12.90 -11.01 21.87
N LEU A 527 11.81 -10.50 22.41
CA LEU A 527 10.51 -11.17 22.44
C LEU A 527 9.45 -10.20 21.95
N ASP A 528 8.76 -10.57 20.87
CA ASP A 528 7.56 -9.88 20.41
C ASP A 528 6.37 -10.85 20.57
N PHE A 529 5.42 -10.47 21.41
CA PHE A 529 4.24 -11.27 21.71
C PHE A 529 2.97 -10.48 21.41
N THR A 530 2.09 -11.05 20.59
CA THR A 530 0.75 -10.54 20.31
C THR A 530 -0.28 -11.60 20.66
N GLY A 531 -1.19 -11.33 21.59
CA GLY A 531 -2.17 -12.30 22.08
C GLY A 531 -2.73 -11.96 23.46
N TYR A 532 -3.16 -12.96 24.23
CA TYR A 532 -3.60 -12.79 25.62
C TYR A 532 -2.38 -12.68 26.54
N ILE A 533 -1.99 -11.49 27.02
CA ILE A 533 -0.76 -11.31 27.82
C ILE A 533 -0.83 -12.08 29.16
N SER A 534 -2.01 -12.31 29.72
CA SER A 534 -2.19 -13.15 30.90
C SER A 534 -1.70 -14.59 30.71
N SER A 535 -1.65 -15.06 29.46
CA SER A 535 -1.11 -16.37 29.13
C SER A 535 0.42 -16.42 29.17
N ILE A 536 1.17 -15.31 29.12
CA ILE A 536 2.63 -15.37 29.03
C ILE A 536 3.30 -15.31 30.41
N CYS A 537 4.26 -16.21 30.67
CA CYS A 537 5.05 -16.24 31.89
C CYS A 537 6.55 -16.35 31.55
N LEU A 538 7.35 -15.33 31.88
CA LEU A 538 8.79 -15.32 31.61
C LEU A 538 9.54 -15.89 32.82
N LYS A 539 9.66 -17.21 32.89
CA LYS A 539 10.33 -17.90 34.01
C LYS A 539 11.84 -17.74 34.03
N ASN A 540 12.47 -17.61 32.87
CA ASN A 540 13.93 -17.50 32.77
C ASN A 540 14.33 -16.86 31.44
N ALA A 541 14.46 -15.53 31.44
CA ALA A 541 14.91 -14.75 30.30
C ALA A 541 15.83 -13.58 30.74
N PRO A 542 16.91 -13.84 31.51
CA PRO A 542 17.76 -12.80 32.09
C PRO A 542 18.46 -11.91 31.06
N CYS A 543 18.69 -12.42 29.83
CA CYS A 543 19.34 -11.68 28.74
C CYS A 543 18.37 -10.89 27.86
N LEU A 544 17.07 -10.86 28.19
CA LEU A 544 16.06 -10.19 27.37
C LEU A 544 16.30 -8.67 27.38
N VAL A 545 16.60 -8.11 26.21
CA VAL A 545 16.90 -6.68 26.03
C VAL A 545 15.70 -5.92 25.51
N LYS A 546 14.89 -6.55 24.64
CA LYS A 546 13.70 -5.96 24.04
C LYS A 546 12.48 -6.84 24.25
N LEU A 547 11.40 -6.24 24.72
CA LEU A 547 10.12 -6.89 24.92
C LEU A 547 9.02 -6.03 24.29
N SER A 548 8.25 -6.63 23.38
CA SER A 548 7.04 -6.05 22.81
C SER A 548 5.86 -6.91 23.23
N LEU A 549 4.89 -6.31 23.89
CA LEU A 549 3.65 -6.95 24.31
C LEU A 549 2.47 -6.21 23.68
N GLU A 550 1.74 -6.90 22.81
CA GLU A 550 0.52 -6.42 22.18
C GLU A 550 -0.65 -7.31 22.63
N GLY A 551 -1.41 -6.81 23.60
CA GLY A 551 -2.51 -7.61 24.16
C GLY A 551 -3.78 -7.53 23.33
N ARG A 552 -4.60 -8.59 23.40
CA ARG A 552 -5.99 -8.65 22.94
C ARG A 552 -6.90 -9.01 24.13
N TYR A 553 -8.12 -8.47 24.18
CA TYR A 553 -9.26 -8.84 25.06
C TYR A 553 -8.87 -9.54 26.38
N MET A 554 -8.82 -8.84 27.52
CA MET A 554 -8.52 -9.46 28.83
C MET A 554 -9.33 -8.85 29.97
N GLU A 555 -9.65 -9.67 30.96
CA GLU A 555 -10.03 -9.20 32.29
C GLU A 555 -8.79 -8.58 32.97
N VAL A 556 -8.99 -7.46 33.65
CA VAL A 556 -7.93 -6.62 34.26
C VAL A 556 -7.11 -7.43 35.27
N GLU A 557 -7.80 -8.29 36.02
CA GLU A 557 -7.31 -9.10 37.13
C GLU A 557 -6.28 -10.15 36.71
N ASP A 558 -6.33 -10.59 35.46
CA ASP A 558 -5.49 -11.67 34.94
C ASP A 558 -4.05 -11.24 34.62
N LEU A 559 -3.80 -9.92 34.57
CA LEU A 559 -2.50 -9.37 34.23
C LEU A 559 -1.55 -9.36 35.43
N ASP A 560 -0.81 -10.45 35.62
CA ASP A 560 0.25 -10.54 36.62
C ASP A 560 1.60 -10.10 36.05
N PHE A 561 1.91 -8.81 36.21
CA PHE A 561 3.20 -8.25 35.78
C PHE A 561 4.41 -8.87 36.46
N ALA A 562 4.28 -9.45 37.67
CA ALA A 562 5.40 -10.11 38.30
C ALA A 562 5.83 -11.33 37.48
N LYS A 563 4.86 -12.16 37.04
CA LYS A 563 5.12 -13.31 36.15
C LYS A 563 5.79 -12.92 34.83
N VAL A 564 5.50 -11.73 34.33
CA VAL A 564 6.07 -11.24 33.07
C VAL A 564 7.47 -10.66 33.27
N PHE A 565 7.70 -9.84 34.29
CA PHE A 565 8.92 -9.03 34.38
C PHE A 565 9.97 -9.51 35.37
N GLU A 566 9.65 -10.43 36.30
CA GLU A 566 10.56 -10.84 37.40
C GLU A 566 11.91 -11.35 36.88
N SER A 567 11.93 -12.05 35.74
CA SER A 567 13.14 -12.63 35.16
C SER A 567 13.88 -11.72 34.16
N CYS A 568 13.40 -10.49 33.93
CA CYS A 568 13.84 -9.62 32.83
C CYS A 568 14.89 -8.58 33.26
N SER A 569 15.95 -9.01 33.95
CA SER A 569 16.94 -8.10 34.56
C SER A 569 17.72 -7.21 33.58
N ALA A 570 17.88 -7.64 32.32
CA ALA A 570 18.60 -6.89 31.28
C ALA A 570 17.69 -6.07 30.34
N LEU A 571 16.39 -5.95 30.65
CA LEU A 571 15.42 -5.31 29.77
C LEU A 571 15.72 -3.82 29.61
N GLU A 572 16.03 -3.38 28.39
CA GLU A 572 16.34 -1.98 28.09
C GLU A 572 15.19 -1.28 27.33
N HIS A 573 14.44 -2.04 26.53
CA HIS A 573 13.38 -1.53 25.67
C HIS A 573 12.08 -2.30 25.92
N LEU A 574 11.05 -1.58 26.34
CA LEU A 574 9.70 -2.11 26.49
C LEU A 574 8.75 -1.39 25.53
N LEU A 575 7.99 -2.15 24.75
CA LEU A 575 6.79 -1.67 24.06
C LEU A 575 5.60 -2.41 24.66
N PHE A 576 4.60 -1.65 25.11
CA PHE A 576 3.37 -2.20 25.65
C PHE A 576 2.19 -1.53 24.96
N ASP A 577 1.56 -2.24 24.03
CA ASP A 577 0.42 -1.76 23.26
C ASP A 577 -0.87 -2.13 23.97
N PHE A 578 -1.74 -1.13 24.19
CA PHE A 578 -3.04 -1.28 24.87
C PHE A 578 -4.25 -1.24 23.92
N SER A 579 -4.04 -1.11 22.60
CA SER A 579 -5.08 -0.82 21.60
C SER A 579 -6.23 -1.82 21.57
N ASN A 580 -5.94 -3.13 21.67
CA ASN A 580 -6.94 -4.18 21.50
C ASN A 580 -7.48 -4.74 22.84
N PHE A 581 -7.38 -3.98 23.93
CA PHE A 581 -7.89 -4.37 25.25
C PHE A 581 -9.26 -3.73 25.49
N GLU A 582 -10.27 -4.58 25.65
CA GLU A 582 -11.45 -4.24 26.46
C GLU A 582 -11.11 -4.61 27.90
N PHE A 583 -10.89 -3.62 28.78
CA PHE A 583 -10.65 -3.86 30.20
C PHE A 583 -11.99 -4.04 30.91
N TYR A 584 -12.28 -5.25 31.38
CA TYR A 584 -13.34 -5.51 32.34
C TYR A 584 -12.68 -5.71 33.70
N ALA A 585 -13.08 -4.91 34.69
CA ALA A 585 -12.65 -5.06 36.09
C ALA A 585 -13.85 -5.47 36.93
N GLU A 586 -13.63 -6.37 37.89
CA GLU A 586 -14.58 -6.63 38.96
C GLU A 586 -14.82 -5.35 39.79
N GLU A 587 -16.03 -5.20 40.34
CA GLU A 587 -16.36 -4.05 41.18
C GLU A 587 -15.38 -3.95 42.36
N GLY A 588 -14.63 -2.85 42.40
CA GLY A 588 -13.67 -2.55 43.47
C GLY A 588 -12.23 -3.02 43.22
N TYR A 589 -11.89 -3.54 42.04
CA TYR A 589 -10.50 -3.83 41.69
C TYR A 589 -9.67 -2.55 41.54
N GLU A 590 -8.57 -2.46 42.27
CA GLU A 590 -7.61 -1.35 42.18
C GLU A 590 -6.34 -1.81 41.47
N VAL A 591 -6.00 -1.14 40.36
CA VAL A 591 -4.75 -1.40 39.63
C VAL A 591 -3.54 -1.09 40.52
N PRO A 592 -2.56 -1.99 40.62
CA PRO A 592 -1.34 -1.76 41.37
C PRO A 592 -0.67 -0.43 41.00
N THR A 593 -0.20 0.31 42.00
CA THR A 593 0.44 1.62 41.76
C THR A 593 1.89 1.51 41.28
N ARG A 594 2.55 0.39 41.57
CA ARG A 594 3.93 0.07 41.17
C ARG A 594 4.09 -1.44 41.11
N LEU A 595 5.06 -1.92 40.34
CA LEU A 595 5.50 -3.30 40.39
C LEU A 595 6.10 -3.64 41.76
N PRO A 596 6.11 -4.92 42.18
CA PRO A 596 6.76 -5.37 43.41
C PRO A 596 8.28 -5.12 43.44
N PHE A 597 8.89 -4.84 42.28
CA PHE A 597 10.32 -4.61 42.08
C PHE A 597 10.54 -3.56 40.98
N ASP A 598 11.73 -2.96 40.95
CA ASP A 598 12.10 -1.98 39.92
C ASP A 598 12.84 -2.63 38.75
N LEU A 599 12.45 -2.27 37.53
CA LEU A 599 13.17 -2.65 36.31
C LEU A 599 14.23 -1.58 35.99
N ASN A 600 15.34 -1.64 36.72
CA ASN A 600 16.41 -0.64 36.68
C ASN A 600 17.09 -0.50 35.31
N SER A 601 17.01 -1.51 34.45
CA SER A 601 17.67 -1.51 33.14
C SER A 601 16.86 -0.80 32.05
N VAL A 602 15.56 -0.57 32.28
CA VAL A 602 14.63 -0.03 31.25
C VAL A 602 14.97 1.43 30.99
N LYS A 603 15.39 1.71 29.74
CA LYS A 603 15.77 3.05 29.27
C LYS A 603 14.76 3.61 28.29
N ARG A 604 14.04 2.77 27.54
CA ARG A 604 13.05 3.21 26.56
C ARG A 604 11.72 2.52 26.79
N PHE A 605 10.67 3.31 26.85
CA PHE A 605 9.30 2.82 27.00
C PHE A 605 8.39 3.41 25.93
N ASN A 606 7.72 2.54 25.19
CA ASN A 606 6.81 2.88 24.10
C ASN A 606 5.39 2.44 24.45
N LEU A 607 4.46 3.38 24.37
CA LEU A 607 3.05 3.24 24.71
C LEU A 607 2.19 3.66 23.50
N PRO A 608 2.02 2.78 22.51
CA PRO A 608 1.16 3.09 21.38
C PRO A 608 -0.33 3.05 21.78
N TYR A 609 -1.13 3.88 21.09
CA TYR A 609 -2.60 3.90 21.16
C TYR A 609 -3.21 4.02 22.56
N ILE A 610 -2.67 4.91 23.41
CA ILE A 610 -3.22 5.16 24.74
C ILE A 610 -4.35 6.20 24.69
N MET A 611 -5.47 5.92 25.36
CA MET A 611 -6.52 6.90 25.63
C MET A 611 -6.28 7.55 26.99
N LEU A 612 -6.39 8.89 27.06
CA LEU A 612 -6.17 9.63 28.30
C LEU A 612 -7.43 9.77 29.17
N ILE A 613 -8.54 9.13 28.79
CA ILE A 613 -9.85 9.26 29.47
C ILE A 613 -10.21 7.95 30.19
N GLU A 614 -9.81 6.79 29.65
CA GLU A 614 -10.00 5.49 30.30
C GLU A 614 -9.02 5.27 31.47
N SER A 615 -9.55 4.94 32.65
CA SER A 615 -8.79 4.87 33.90
C SER A 615 -7.80 3.69 33.98
N TYR A 616 -8.17 2.51 33.47
CA TYR A 616 -7.37 1.28 33.70
C TYR A 616 -6.10 1.22 32.85
N LYS A 617 -6.18 1.54 31.54
CA LYS A 617 -5.01 1.61 30.63
C LYS A 617 -3.95 2.57 31.15
N LEU A 618 -4.38 3.77 31.54
CA LEU A 618 -3.51 4.76 32.13
C LEU A 618 -2.93 4.29 33.46
N SER A 619 -3.73 3.67 34.32
CA SER A 619 -3.27 3.14 35.61
C SER A 619 -2.13 2.12 35.44
N TYR A 620 -2.23 1.22 34.46
CA TYR A 620 -1.15 0.26 34.18
C TYR A 620 0.09 0.91 33.58
N ALA A 621 -0.09 1.84 32.64
CA ALA A 621 1.02 2.63 32.13
C ALA A 621 1.74 3.36 33.28
N PHE A 622 1.00 3.86 34.28
CA PHE A 622 1.58 4.51 35.46
C PHE A 622 2.31 3.54 36.37
N CYS A 623 1.72 2.36 36.63
CA CYS A 623 2.37 1.28 37.38
C CYS A 623 3.74 0.96 36.80
N LEU A 624 3.82 0.80 35.48
CA LEU A 624 5.05 0.52 34.75
C LEU A 624 6.03 1.71 34.83
N ILE A 625 5.58 2.92 34.51
CA ILE A 625 6.43 4.13 34.56
C ILE A 625 7.04 4.33 35.96
N LYS A 626 6.25 4.16 37.03
CA LYS A 626 6.75 4.28 38.41
C LYS A 626 7.85 3.26 38.72
N SER A 627 7.88 2.14 38.00
CA SER A 627 8.82 1.04 38.21
C SER A 627 10.08 1.13 37.34
N PHE A 628 10.23 2.20 36.54
CA PHE A 628 11.37 2.43 35.62
C PHE A 628 12.22 3.65 36.08
N PRO A 629 13.03 3.51 37.15
CA PRO A 629 13.72 4.65 37.77
C PRO A 629 14.74 5.33 36.86
N TYR A 630 15.27 4.64 35.85
CA TYR A 630 16.30 5.14 34.92
C TYR A 630 15.78 5.37 33.49
N LEU A 631 14.46 5.55 33.32
CA LEU A 631 13.85 5.79 32.01
C LEU A 631 14.44 7.04 31.35
N GLU A 632 14.95 6.90 30.12
CA GLU A 632 15.60 7.97 29.35
C GLU A 632 14.75 8.49 28.18
N TYR A 633 13.92 7.62 27.59
CA TYR A 633 13.06 7.90 26.44
C TYR A 633 11.65 7.36 26.68
N LEU A 634 10.64 8.21 26.50
CA LEU A 634 9.22 7.86 26.60
C LEU A 634 8.49 8.25 25.32
N GLU A 635 7.89 7.29 24.63
CA GLU A 635 7.06 7.53 23.46
C GLU A 635 5.62 7.14 23.75
N ILE A 636 4.69 8.08 23.53
CA ILE A 636 3.27 7.90 23.75
C ILE A 636 2.55 8.26 22.45
N GLN A 637 1.76 7.33 21.91
CA GLN A 637 0.86 7.62 20.80
C GLN A 637 -0.56 7.72 21.33
N LEU A 638 -1.16 8.89 21.16
CA LEU A 638 -2.47 9.20 21.68
C LEU A 638 -3.56 8.68 20.73
N TYR A 639 -4.66 8.23 21.29
CA TYR A 639 -5.88 7.86 20.56
C TYR A 639 -7.07 8.63 21.16
N SER A 640 -7.93 9.17 20.29
CA SER A 640 -9.17 9.86 20.64
C SER A 640 -10.28 9.26 19.81
N GLU A 641 -11.40 8.89 20.44
CA GLU A 641 -12.62 8.57 19.69
C GLU A 641 -13.28 9.89 19.27
N ASP A 642 -13.75 9.96 18.02
CA ASP A 642 -14.40 11.13 17.44
C ASP A 642 -15.82 11.30 18.03
N GLU A 643 -15.95 11.65 19.31
CA GLU A 643 -17.24 12.05 19.91
C GLU A 643 -17.22 13.53 20.35
N GLU A 644 -18.17 14.30 19.81
CA GLU A 644 -18.32 15.75 19.95
C GLU A 644 -18.71 16.23 21.38
N ASP A 645 -18.48 15.45 22.45
CA ASP A 645 -18.91 15.84 23.81
C ASP A 645 -17.95 15.54 24.96
N ASP A 646 -16.63 15.63 24.74
CA ASP A 646 -15.67 15.70 25.85
C ASP A 646 -15.61 17.10 26.47
N ARG A 647 -16.75 17.53 27.02
CA ARG A 647 -16.82 18.68 27.92
C ARG A 647 -16.54 18.23 29.35
N ILE A 648 -15.36 18.62 29.84
CA ILE A 648 -15.04 18.80 31.27
C ILE A 648 -14.95 17.48 32.06
N LEU A 649 -14.01 16.61 31.70
CA LEU A 649 -13.41 15.72 32.69
C LEU A 649 -11.96 16.16 32.90
N GLU A 650 -11.68 16.82 34.03
CA GLU A 650 -10.30 16.86 34.52
C GLU A 650 -9.84 15.42 34.70
N CYS A 651 -8.76 15.02 34.03
CA CYS A 651 -8.22 13.68 34.17
C CYS A 651 -7.57 13.56 35.56
N LEU A 652 -8.40 13.24 36.57
CA LEU A 652 -7.99 13.04 37.97
C LEU A 652 -6.84 12.02 38.09
N GLU A 653 -6.76 11.08 37.14
CA GLU A 653 -5.70 10.08 37.03
C GLU A 653 -4.30 10.70 36.90
N LEU A 654 -4.15 11.86 36.26
CA LEU A 654 -2.83 12.52 36.15
C LEU A 654 -2.33 13.08 37.48
N GLN A 655 -3.19 13.30 38.49
CA GLN A 655 -2.76 13.64 39.84
C GLN A 655 -1.96 12.50 40.49
N ARG A 656 -2.14 11.25 40.03
CA ARG A 656 -1.40 10.08 40.51
C ARG A 656 0.07 10.07 40.09
N PHE A 657 0.49 10.97 39.20
CA PHE A 657 1.90 11.23 38.89
C PHE A 657 2.53 12.32 39.77
N SER A 658 1.78 12.98 40.64
CA SER A 658 2.29 14.12 41.40
C SER A 658 3.50 13.76 42.28
N ASP A 659 3.63 12.50 42.68
CA ASP A 659 4.74 11.92 43.45
C ASP A 659 5.92 11.44 42.57
N VAL A 660 5.74 11.33 41.25
CA VAL A 660 6.77 10.82 40.33
C VAL A 660 7.68 11.95 39.87
N THR A 661 8.99 11.73 39.93
CA THR A 661 10.00 12.61 39.33
C THR A 661 10.83 11.81 38.33
N PHE A 662 10.88 12.26 37.09
CA PHE A 662 11.56 11.60 35.98
C PHE A 662 13.03 12.03 35.93
N ASN A 663 13.82 11.53 36.89
CA ASN A 663 15.20 11.99 37.11
C ASN A 663 16.17 11.72 35.94
N HIS A 664 15.82 10.80 35.03
CA HIS A 664 16.66 10.38 33.91
C HIS A 664 16.05 10.64 32.53
N LEU A 665 14.79 11.10 32.46
CA LEU A 665 14.06 11.25 31.22
C LEU A 665 14.63 12.41 30.40
N ARG A 666 15.24 12.09 29.25
CA ARG A 666 15.90 13.04 28.35
C ARG A 666 15.03 13.41 27.17
N GLU A 667 14.18 12.50 26.72
CA GLU A 667 13.37 12.69 25.53
C GLU A 667 11.96 12.12 25.69
N VAL A 668 10.97 12.92 25.30
CA VAL A 668 9.57 12.50 25.23
C VAL A 668 9.10 12.67 23.80
N LYS A 669 8.39 11.69 23.25
CA LYS A 669 7.73 11.79 21.94
C LYS A 669 6.24 11.55 22.10
N LEU A 670 5.43 12.55 21.76
CA LEU A 670 3.98 12.48 21.70
C LEU A 670 3.55 12.40 20.24
N LYS A 671 2.88 11.32 19.88
CA LYS A 671 2.29 11.12 18.55
C LYS A 671 0.79 11.36 18.58
N CYS A 672 0.23 11.76 17.44
CA CYS A 672 -1.20 11.94 17.25
C CYS A 672 -1.83 13.00 18.20
N PHE A 673 -1.12 14.10 18.49
CA PHE A 673 -1.59 15.12 19.44
C PHE A 673 -2.73 15.97 18.86
N GLY A 674 -3.87 16.02 19.58
CA GLY A 674 -5.07 16.78 19.22
C GLY A 674 -5.25 18.07 20.03
N GLY A 675 -4.50 18.25 21.12
CA GLY A 675 -4.57 19.41 22.01
C GLY A 675 -5.73 19.37 23.00
N THR A 676 -6.20 18.18 23.39
CA THR A 676 -7.25 18.05 24.40
C THR A 676 -6.75 18.46 25.79
N MET A 677 -7.66 18.73 26.73
CA MET A 677 -7.30 19.14 28.10
C MET A 677 -6.38 18.12 28.78
N SER A 678 -6.69 16.82 28.65
CA SER A 678 -5.91 15.73 29.25
C SER A 678 -4.51 15.64 28.64
N GLU A 679 -4.37 15.83 27.33
CA GLU A 679 -3.06 15.85 26.66
C GLU A 679 -2.22 17.05 27.11
N MET A 680 -2.85 18.22 27.24
CA MET A 680 -2.21 19.44 27.74
C MET A 680 -1.75 19.28 29.20
N GLN A 681 -2.54 18.63 30.04
CA GLN A 681 -2.17 18.30 31.42
C GLN A 681 -1.00 17.30 31.47
N LEU A 682 -0.99 16.29 30.61
CA LEU A 682 0.12 15.33 30.50
C LEU A 682 1.43 16.03 30.12
N ILE A 683 1.40 16.91 29.11
CA ILE A 683 2.56 17.72 28.68
C ILE A 683 3.06 18.56 29.86
N LYS A 684 2.15 19.30 30.52
CA LYS A 684 2.49 20.17 31.66
C LYS A 684 3.16 19.39 32.78
N LEU A 685 2.62 18.22 33.11
CA LEU A 685 3.17 17.33 34.13
C LEU A 685 4.56 16.81 33.74
N LEU A 686 4.73 16.28 32.53
CA LEU A 686 6.02 15.74 32.06
C LEU A 686 7.10 16.83 32.05
N LEU A 687 6.78 18.05 31.61
CA LEU A 687 7.72 19.19 31.65
C LEU A 687 8.08 19.60 33.09
N ALA A 688 7.11 19.61 34.00
CA ALA A 688 7.30 20.03 35.39
C ALA A 688 8.01 18.96 36.25
N LYS A 689 8.00 17.69 35.84
CA LYS A 689 8.55 16.56 36.62
C LYS A 689 9.82 15.94 36.04
N SER A 690 10.34 16.47 34.94
CA SER A 690 11.53 15.93 34.25
C SER A 690 12.71 16.91 34.31
N PRO A 691 13.53 16.89 35.39
CA PRO A 691 14.60 17.86 35.62
C PRO A 691 15.77 17.78 34.64
N VAL A 692 15.91 16.67 33.89
CA VAL A 692 16.99 16.46 32.90
C VAL A 692 16.49 16.38 31.46
N LEU A 693 15.22 16.69 31.21
CA LEU A 693 14.61 16.64 29.88
C LEU A 693 15.36 17.57 28.91
N VAL A 694 15.68 17.05 27.74
CA VAL A 694 16.37 17.78 26.66
C VAL A 694 15.37 18.18 25.60
N ARG A 695 14.50 17.27 25.17
CA ARG A 695 13.52 17.55 24.12
C ARG A 695 12.19 16.83 24.34
N MET A 696 11.11 17.52 24.00
CA MET A 696 9.77 16.98 23.90
C MET A 696 9.32 17.17 22.45
N LEU A 697 9.14 16.07 21.74
CA LEU A 697 8.72 16.02 20.35
C LEU A 697 7.20 15.84 20.31
N ILE A 698 6.48 16.74 19.65
CA ILE A 698 5.02 16.69 19.54
C ILE A 698 4.65 16.63 18.06
N ASP A 699 4.05 15.52 17.63
CA ASP A 699 3.47 15.35 16.29
C ASP A 699 2.14 16.13 16.19
N GLN A 700 2.10 17.13 15.32
CA GLN A 700 0.96 18.04 15.20
C GLN A 700 -0.10 17.62 14.17
N TRP A 701 -0.03 16.40 13.62
CA TRP A 701 -0.93 15.94 12.56
C TRP A 701 -2.43 16.23 12.80
N PHE A 702 -2.95 15.92 13.99
CA PHE A 702 -4.36 16.15 14.31
C PHE A 702 -4.67 17.63 14.56
N LEU A 703 -3.75 18.40 15.15
CA LEU A 703 -3.88 19.85 15.30
C LEU A 703 -3.99 20.60 13.98
N GLU A 704 -3.36 20.11 12.91
CA GLU A 704 -3.44 20.74 11.58
C GLU A 704 -4.84 20.71 10.97
N HIS A 705 -5.72 19.84 11.46
CA HIS A 705 -7.11 19.74 11.02
C HIS A 705 -8.04 20.72 11.76
N GLY A 706 -7.57 21.33 12.86
CA GLY A 706 -8.30 22.33 13.64
C GLY A 706 -8.16 23.77 13.12
N SER A 707 -8.93 24.71 13.71
CA SER A 707 -8.82 26.12 13.35
C SER A 707 -7.43 26.69 13.70
N LEU A 708 -6.92 27.61 12.88
CA LEU A 708 -5.61 28.25 13.10
C LEU A 708 -5.54 28.98 14.46
N ASP A 709 -6.65 29.57 14.89
CA ASP A 709 -6.77 30.21 16.22
C ASP A 709 -6.66 29.19 17.36
N THR A 710 -7.32 28.04 17.24
CA THR A 710 -7.22 26.95 18.23
C THR A 710 -5.80 26.42 18.31
N ARG A 711 -5.16 26.16 17.16
CA ARG A 711 -3.77 25.71 17.09
C ARG A 711 -2.81 26.69 17.76
N LEU A 712 -2.90 27.98 17.41
CA LEU A 712 -2.04 29.00 18.00
C LEU A 712 -2.24 29.14 19.52
N LYS A 713 -3.49 29.03 20.00
CA LYS A 713 -3.77 29.04 21.45
C LYS A 713 -3.10 27.89 22.17
N ILE A 714 -3.22 26.66 21.64
CA ILE A 714 -2.62 25.46 22.22
C ILE A 714 -1.09 25.56 22.24
N LEU A 715 -0.47 25.92 21.12
CA LEU A 715 0.99 26.08 21.02
C LEU A 715 1.50 27.18 21.97
N ASN A 716 0.77 28.30 22.04
CA ASN A 716 1.09 29.38 22.97
C ASN A 716 0.98 28.91 24.41
N GLU A 717 -0.05 28.15 24.77
CA GLU A 717 -0.21 27.62 26.12
C GLU A 717 0.92 26.66 26.51
N VAL A 718 1.28 25.70 25.65
CA VAL A 718 2.42 24.78 25.89
C VAL A 718 3.72 25.55 26.09
N SER A 719 3.93 26.64 25.35
CA SER A 719 5.16 27.45 25.48
C SER A 719 5.31 28.12 26.86
N HIS A 720 4.20 28.35 27.57
CA HIS A 720 4.19 28.95 28.91
C HIS A 720 4.24 27.93 30.06
N PHE A 721 4.24 26.62 29.76
CA PHE A 721 4.34 25.61 30.79
C PHE A 721 5.69 25.64 31.50
N LEU A 722 5.65 25.52 32.83
CA LEU A 722 6.84 25.47 33.68
C LEU A 722 7.66 24.21 33.35
N ARG A 723 8.97 24.40 33.17
CA ARG A 723 9.93 23.34 32.87
C ARG A 723 10.84 23.14 34.07
N ALA A 724 10.96 21.91 34.57
CA ALA A 724 11.94 21.57 35.59
C ALA A 724 13.37 21.59 35.02
N SER A 725 13.54 21.17 33.77
CA SER A 725 14.80 21.26 33.06
C SER A 725 14.93 22.61 32.34
N PRO A 726 16.00 23.38 32.57
CA PRO A 726 16.29 24.59 31.81
C PRO A 726 16.73 24.30 30.37
N LYS A 727 17.07 23.04 30.05
CA LYS A 727 17.48 22.60 28.71
C LYS A 727 16.33 22.04 27.89
N ALA A 728 15.15 21.86 28.48
CA ALA A 728 14.03 21.24 27.80
C ALA A 728 13.53 22.15 26.67
N GLU A 729 13.58 21.64 25.45
CA GLU A 729 13.00 22.24 24.25
C GLU A 729 11.74 21.47 23.85
N VAL A 730 10.68 22.19 23.45
CA VAL A 730 9.49 21.58 22.85
C VAL A 730 9.58 21.80 21.35
N VAL A 731 9.65 20.71 20.59
CA VAL A 731 9.79 20.71 19.13
C VAL A 731 8.53 20.08 18.53
N TYR A 732 7.90 20.81 17.61
CA TYR A 732 6.74 20.32 16.88
C TYR A 732 7.21 19.65 15.59
N LEU A 733 6.79 18.42 15.38
CA LEU A 733 7.16 17.63 14.21
C LEU A 733 6.07 17.77 13.14
N ASP A 734 6.48 18.26 11.97
CA ASP A 734 5.70 18.14 10.73
C ASP A 734 6.07 16.79 10.11
N LEU A 735 5.08 15.96 9.75
CA LEU A 735 5.26 14.56 9.29
C LEU A 735 6.06 14.36 7.97
N PHE A 736 6.85 15.34 7.54
CA PHE A 736 7.70 15.26 6.35
C PHE A 736 9.18 14.98 6.62
N GLU A 737 9.61 14.81 7.88
CA GLU A 737 10.99 14.39 8.21
C GLU A 737 11.03 13.26 9.24
N THR A 738 10.83 12.01 8.79
CA THR A 738 11.47 10.81 9.39
C THR A 738 11.71 9.75 8.34
#